data_AF-A0A9Q1H861-F1
#
_entry.id   AF-A0A9Q1H861-F1
#
_cell.length_a   1.000
_cell.length_b   1.000
_cell.length_c   1.000
_cell.angle_alpha   90.00
_cell.angle_beta   90.00
_cell.angle_gamma   90.00
#
_symmetry.space_group_name_H-M   'P 1'
#
loop_
_entity.id
_entity.type
_entity.pdbx_description
1 polymer ?
#
loop_
_entity_poly.entity_id
_entity_poly.type
_entity_poly.pdbx_seq_one_letter_code
_entity_poly.pdbx_strand_id
1 'polypeptide(L)'
;MYSTSVTLAWVRGNSTRKRWNDLGLGIQSRHSKNVCPIVFGGGQRSSGVTRGQKPKTLLTRFFKDVPLCSKLFVSAQGEAVETIMGEAYHQVMAGTTEQTYDLSSYQILVTKLQRDLTLDEMKDVLKELDVDRNTITSLESCNFVDVLQIRGILPEGGGGQLYLALKRCHLDKVATHVKIYEDSLKEEHEAGKETEDHHPGRNPDPPVTNCDLHPQYTLELFCNTCNRKICYQCVFLNHRDKTHNVLSKQDIEGQIETTVDMLKQRIHGLKDKLESVRENIEEFEKRKHVGNFSLVDAQANLWHDLLKQHEEQLRIALTETKQCIEHTLLEMKATAQETEKSIKIIGDAISKTMQDGEKLQQLELLVRWKKRLTESKTKVQKACSAKENITLLFRPLSASGVFAELRFGNVVGAITLSQKYALIVKDERNTGMKIVAHCVSFETQQRVWYRELEDFECKEPVIIAPNLYGTGVQSSVMIALGRSLTSITVERKNEECSISKVVSFTLENLAYGNYVTAMTTITSGNRDVGMLIASNASTKLSRFNAVLKYDRDIDCSSVVHSIYSVACVDNEIAIVDSVREEIVLLKISGDGVMISGKLHVTENVATIPKMIQWDGNFWTVLFVSKEDIRGEIQWETVNYFQDSRKFSSSGNGKCDPQTTAVSLSFILDRTSVCFSDGTVKEFPTVLR
;
A
#
# COMPACT_ATOMS: atom_id res chain seq x y z
N MET A 1 32.39 20.60 43.23
CA MET A 1 31.47 20.09 44.27
C MET A 1 30.91 18.79 43.75
N TYR A 2 31.40 17.67 44.31
CA TYR A 2 30.89 16.33 44.04
C TYR A 2 29.67 16.10 44.93
N SER A 3 28.53 15.69 44.37
CA SER A 3 27.47 15.05 45.15
C SER A 3 27.50 13.56 44.90
N THR A 4 28.11 12.86 45.84
CA THR A 4 27.92 11.43 46.09
C THR A 4 26.51 11.23 46.62
N SER A 5 25.68 10.46 45.93
CA SER A 5 24.48 9.84 46.51
C SER A 5 24.79 8.38 46.84
N VAL A 6 24.72 8.08 48.13
CA VAL A 6 24.84 6.76 48.73
C VAL A 6 23.43 6.15 48.76
N THR A 7 23.21 5.04 48.07
CA THR A 7 21.98 4.26 48.21
C THR A 7 22.22 3.10 49.17
N LEU A 8 21.58 3.18 50.34
CA LEU A 8 21.47 2.09 51.31
C LEU A 8 20.52 1.02 50.78
N ALA A 9 21.05 -0.16 50.43
CA ALA A 9 20.24 -1.33 50.13
C ALA A 9 19.99 -2.13 51.43
N TRP A 10 18.72 -2.24 51.81
CA TRP A 10 18.25 -3.10 52.89
C TRP A 10 18.06 -4.52 52.32
N VAL A 11 18.98 -5.43 52.62
CA VAL A 11 18.88 -6.85 52.23
C VAL A 11 18.20 -7.60 53.36
N ARG A 12 16.94 -7.99 53.14
CA ARG A 12 16.26 -8.99 53.96
C ARG A 12 16.66 -10.37 53.44
N GLY A 13 17.56 -11.03 54.16
CA GLY A 13 17.95 -12.41 53.88
C GLY A 13 16.80 -13.37 54.16
N ASN A 14 16.61 -14.35 53.29
CA ASN A 14 16.30 -15.70 53.72
C ASN A 14 17.00 -16.70 52.81
N SER A 15 17.68 -17.62 53.49
CA SER A 15 18.68 -18.55 53.02
C SER A 15 18.07 -19.86 52.56
N THR A 16 18.51 -20.37 51.41
CA THR A 16 18.74 -21.82 51.23
C THR A 16 19.92 -22.04 50.30
N ARG A 17 21.04 -22.50 50.90
CA ARG A 17 22.21 -23.07 50.22
C ARG A 17 21.84 -24.32 49.43
N LYS A 18 22.33 -24.45 48.20
CA LYS A 18 22.89 -25.72 47.69
C LYS A 18 23.80 -25.52 46.47
N ARG A 19 25.05 -25.94 46.66
CA ARG A 19 26.13 -26.37 45.74
C ARG A 19 26.09 -25.95 44.27
N TRP A 20 27.10 -25.19 43.87
CA TRP A 20 27.72 -25.26 42.55
C TRP A 20 29.22 -25.51 42.75
N ASN A 21 29.66 -26.71 42.39
CA ASN A 21 31.03 -26.97 41.92
C ASN A 21 30.88 -27.37 40.45
N ASP A 22 31.94 -27.11 39.69
CA ASP A 22 32.16 -27.45 38.29
C ASP A 22 31.74 -26.36 37.30
N LEU A 23 32.72 -25.49 37.02
CA LEU A 23 33.17 -25.21 35.65
C LEU A 23 34.53 -24.51 35.77
N GLY A 24 35.59 -25.31 35.62
CA GLY A 24 36.94 -24.81 35.47
C GLY A 24 37.11 -24.14 34.12
N LEU A 25 37.47 -22.87 34.12
CA LEU A 25 38.11 -22.20 32.99
C LEU A 25 39.32 -21.45 33.54
N GLY A 26 40.49 -22.02 33.25
CA GLY A 26 41.78 -21.41 33.52
C GLY A 26 41.99 -20.20 32.62
N ILE A 27 42.24 -19.04 33.23
CA ILE A 27 42.71 -17.85 32.53
C ILE A 27 44.23 -17.83 32.62
N GLN A 28 44.90 -18.06 31.48
CA GLN A 28 46.31 -17.74 31.30
C GLN A 28 46.49 -16.22 31.27
N SER A 29 47.17 -15.67 32.28
CA SER A 29 47.65 -14.30 32.26
C SER A 29 48.91 -14.19 31.41
N ARG A 30 48.92 -13.32 30.39
CA ARG A 30 50.15 -12.78 29.81
C ARG A 30 50.41 -11.38 30.34
N HIS A 31 51.58 -11.24 30.94
CA HIS A 31 52.19 -9.97 31.34
C HIS A 31 52.47 -9.08 30.12
N SER A 32 52.25 -7.78 30.29
CA SER A 32 53.16 -6.75 29.79
C SER A 32 53.25 -5.62 30.81
N LYS A 33 54.50 -5.38 31.26
CA LYS A 33 54.92 -4.36 32.22
C LYS A 33 55.13 -3.00 31.55
N ASN A 34 55.30 -1.98 32.40
CA ASN A 34 55.88 -0.63 32.20
C ASN A 34 54.81 0.44 31.86
N VAL A 35 54.66 1.61 32.52
CA VAL A 35 55.60 2.48 33.28
C VAL A 35 54.83 3.36 34.31
N CYS A 36 55.49 3.58 35.46
CA CYS A 36 55.44 4.58 36.55
C CYS A 36 54.18 5.36 37.02
N PRO A 37 54.03 5.54 38.36
CA PRO A 37 53.05 6.43 38.99
C PRO A 37 53.63 7.82 39.32
N ILE A 38 52.79 8.85 39.33
CA ILE A 38 53.09 10.15 39.98
C ILE A 38 52.19 10.28 41.21
N VAL A 39 52.86 10.42 42.35
CA VAL A 39 52.33 10.76 43.67
C VAL A 39 52.51 12.27 43.86
N PHE A 40 51.44 12.97 44.25
CA PHE A 40 51.48 14.14 45.13
C PHE A 40 50.15 14.09 45.92
N GLY A 41 50.10 14.11 47.25
CA GLY A 41 50.91 14.92 48.17
C GLY A 41 49.99 16.02 48.71
N GLY A 42 49.50 15.86 49.94
CA GLY A 42 48.42 16.65 50.53
C GLY A 42 48.76 18.11 50.87
N GLY A 43 47.73 18.83 51.34
CA GLY A 43 47.85 20.17 51.90
C GLY A 43 46.59 20.59 52.63
N GLN A 44 46.65 20.54 53.97
CA GLN A 44 45.71 21.17 54.89
C GLN A 44 45.72 22.70 54.73
N ARG A 45 44.59 23.36 55.00
CA ARG A 45 44.38 24.29 56.14
C ARG A 45 43.19 25.23 55.93
N SER A 46 42.37 25.31 57.00
CA SER A 46 41.70 26.47 57.62
C SER A 46 40.89 27.44 56.74
N SER A 47 39.84 28.15 57.16
CA SER A 47 39.07 28.35 58.39
C SER A 47 38.04 29.42 58.00
N GLY A 48 36.83 29.43 58.56
CA GLY A 48 35.95 30.59 58.36
C GLY A 48 34.49 30.35 58.68
N VAL A 49 34.15 30.55 59.95
CA VAL A 49 32.79 30.70 60.47
C VAL A 49 32.27 32.09 60.09
N THR A 50 31.06 32.21 59.54
CA THR A 50 30.07 33.23 59.96
C THR A 50 28.64 32.86 59.54
N ARG A 51 27.73 33.23 60.45
CA ARG A 51 26.30 32.96 60.50
C ARG A 51 25.49 33.77 59.48
N GLY A 52 24.45 33.11 58.94
CA GLY A 52 23.05 33.53 59.10
C GLY A 52 22.46 34.55 58.13
N GLN A 53 21.48 34.11 57.33
CA GLN A 53 20.16 34.76 57.21
C GLN A 53 19.16 33.85 56.49
N LYS A 54 17.89 33.97 56.89
CA LYS A 54 16.75 33.08 56.63
C LYS A 54 16.19 33.15 55.19
N PRO A 55 15.47 32.12 54.72
CA PRO A 55 14.81 32.11 53.42
C PRO A 55 13.49 32.90 53.44
N LYS A 56 13.23 33.70 52.40
CA LYS A 56 11.91 34.29 52.15
C LYS A 56 11.11 33.36 51.21
N THR A 57 10.05 32.83 51.78
CA THR A 57 8.81 32.36 51.14
C THR A 57 8.25 33.38 50.14
N LEU A 58 7.81 32.91 48.97
CA LEU A 58 6.81 33.57 48.14
C LEU A 58 5.99 32.50 47.41
N LEU A 59 4.78 32.28 47.93
CA LEU A 59 3.75 31.39 47.42
C LEU A 59 2.44 32.17 47.54
N THR A 60 2.01 32.83 46.46
CA THR A 60 0.60 33.17 46.18
C THR A 60 0.47 33.99 44.88
N ARG A 61 -0.15 33.40 43.86
CA ARG A 61 -1.21 34.08 43.09
C ARG A 61 -2.14 33.04 42.48
N PHE A 62 -3.41 33.21 42.82
CA PHE A 62 -4.56 32.36 42.55
C PHE A 62 -5.24 32.73 41.22
N PHE A 63 -5.76 31.70 40.54
CA PHE A 63 -6.91 31.57 39.64
C PHE A 63 -7.63 32.79 39.02
N LYS A 64 -7.82 32.69 37.70
CA LYS A 64 -8.92 33.13 36.81
C LYS A 64 -8.52 32.62 35.40
N ASP A 65 -9.21 31.79 34.62
CA ASP A 65 -10.64 31.56 34.40
C ASP A 65 -10.89 30.13 33.87
N VAL A 66 -11.99 29.51 34.31
CA VAL A 66 -12.63 28.33 33.69
C VAL A 66 -14.14 28.55 33.78
N PRO A 67 -14.92 28.30 32.71
CA PRO A 67 -16.31 27.93 32.86
C PRO A 67 -16.54 26.46 32.54
N LEU A 68 -17.15 25.78 33.51
CA LEU A 68 -17.82 24.49 33.42
C LEU A 68 -19.32 24.76 33.25
N CYS A 69 -19.95 24.17 32.24
CA CYS A 69 -21.38 23.83 32.16
C CYS A 69 -21.49 22.64 31.17
N SER A 70 -21.63 21.37 31.58
CA SER A 70 -22.78 20.63 32.14
C SER A 70 -23.88 20.24 31.13
N LYS A 71 -23.88 18.94 30.79
CA LYS A 71 -24.93 17.97 30.36
C LYS A 71 -26.41 18.41 30.35
N LEU A 72 -27.19 18.02 29.30
CA LEU A 72 -28.36 17.10 29.31
C LEU A 72 -29.21 17.11 28.00
N PHE A 73 -29.97 16.00 27.79
CA PHE A 73 -30.84 15.54 26.66
C PHE A 73 -30.12 14.76 25.53
N VAL A 74 -30.15 13.42 25.37
CA VAL A 74 -31.10 12.28 25.57
C VAL A 74 -32.07 12.02 24.39
N SER A 75 -31.77 10.90 23.71
CA SER A 75 -32.64 9.93 23.00
C SER A 75 -33.74 10.41 22.05
N ALA A 76 -33.55 10.16 20.73
CA ALA A 76 -34.65 9.94 19.79
C ALA A 76 -34.27 9.29 18.43
N GLN A 77 -33.03 8.82 18.21
CA GLN A 77 -32.59 8.38 16.87
C GLN A 77 -32.49 6.86 16.65
N GLY A 78 -32.90 6.03 17.61
CA GLY A 78 -32.76 4.57 17.52
C GLY A 78 -33.79 3.85 16.64
N GLU A 79 -35.05 4.28 16.65
CA GLU A 79 -36.15 3.47 16.07
C GLU A 79 -36.31 3.62 14.54
N ALA A 80 -35.88 4.75 13.95
CA ALA A 80 -35.95 4.95 12.51
C ALA A 80 -34.90 4.14 11.72
N VAL A 81 -33.75 3.89 12.35
CA VAL A 81 -32.63 3.14 11.73
C VAL A 81 -32.91 1.64 11.72
N GLU A 82 -33.59 1.10 12.72
CA GLU A 82 -33.96 -0.33 12.76
C GLU A 82 -35.01 -0.69 11.71
N THR A 83 -35.90 0.22 11.34
CA THR A 83 -36.92 -0.02 10.30
C THR A 83 -36.30 -0.07 8.89
N ILE A 84 -35.39 0.86 8.59
CA ILE A 84 -34.68 0.94 7.30
C ILE A 84 -33.71 -0.25 7.12
N MET A 85 -33.01 -0.64 8.18
CA MET A 85 -32.14 -1.82 8.12
C MET A 85 -32.94 -3.14 8.05
N GLY A 86 -34.14 -3.19 8.64
CA GLY A 86 -35.02 -4.36 8.56
C GLY A 86 -35.52 -4.63 7.13
N GLU A 87 -35.87 -3.59 6.38
CA GLU A 87 -36.30 -3.72 4.98
C GLU A 87 -35.14 -4.05 4.04
N ALA A 88 -33.97 -3.44 4.24
CA ALA A 88 -32.75 -3.77 3.49
C ALA A 88 -32.28 -5.21 3.74
N TYR A 89 -32.38 -5.69 4.99
CA TYR A 89 -32.03 -7.07 5.36
C TYR A 89 -32.97 -8.10 4.70
N HIS A 90 -34.27 -7.79 4.60
CA HIS A 90 -35.23 -8.67 3.92
C HIS A 90 -35.06 -8.71 2.39
N GLN A 91 -34.62 -7.61 1.77
CA GLN A 91 -34.32 -7.58 0.33
C GLN A 91 -33.03 -8.33 -0.02
N VAL A 92 -31.99 -8.24 0.82
CA VAL A 92 -30.72 -8.97 0.62
C VAL A 92 -30.91 -10.48 0.80
N MET A 93 -31.74 -10.92 1.74
CA MET A 93 -32.03 -12.34 1.96
C MET A 93 -32.93 -12.97 0.87
N ALA A 94 -33.54 -12.16 0.00
CA ALA A 94 -34.40 -12.63 -1.10
C ALA A 94 -33.64 -13.01 -2.39
N GLY A 95 -32.30 -12.89 -2.43
CA GLY A 95 -31.48 -13.47 -3.48
C GLY A 95 -31.64 -12.83 -4.87
N THR A 96 -31.90 -11.53 -4.95
CA THR A 96 -31.83 -10.79 -6.22
C THR A 96 -30.43 -10.22 -6.43
N THR A 97 -29.93 -10.43 -7.65
CA THR A 97 -28.57 -10.16 -8.16
C THR A 97 -28.00 -8.78 -7.86
N GLU A 98 -26.68 -8.74 -7.62
CA GLU A 98 -25.84 -7.55 -7.51
C GLU A 98 -26.10 -6.56 -8.66
N GLN A 99 -26.63 -5.38 -8.32
CA GLN A 99 -26.68 -4.23 -9.21
C GLN A 99 -25.51 -3.30 -8.89
N THR A 100 -24.79 -2.89 -9.93
CA THR A 100 -23.90 -1.73 -9.91
C THR A 100 -24.72 -0.48 -9.56
N TYR A 101 -24.38 0.20 -8.46
CA TYR A 101 -25.07 1.43 -8.05
C TYR A 101 -24.60 2.61 -8.93
N ASP A 102 -25.19 2.75 -10.12
CA ASP A 102 -25.25 4.06 -10.76
C ASP A 102 -26.18 4.95 -9.92
N LEU A 103 -25.67 6.09 -9.44
CA LEU A 103 -26.50 7.07 -8.74
C LEU A 103 -27.59 7.54 -9.71
N SER A 104 -28.85 7.39 -9.32
CA SER A 104 -29.96 7.82 -10.17
C SER A 104 -29.87 9.34 -10.41
N SER A 105 -30.37 9.81 -11.55
CA SER A 105 -30.47 11.25 -11.87
C SER A 105 -31.15 12.04 -10.73
N TYR A 106 -32.04 11.39 -9.98
CA TYR A 106 -32.68 11.91 -8.78
C TYR A 106 -31.72 12.12 -7.61
N GLN A 107 -30.88 11.13 -7.29
CA GLN A 107 -29.88 11.23 -6.21
C GLN A 107 -28.86 12.34 -6.49
N ILE A 108 -28.50 12.54 -7.75
CA ILE A 108 -27.64 13.64 -8.19
C ILE A 108 -28.33 15.01 -7.96
N LEU A 109 -29.63 15.12 -8.27
CA LEU A 109 -30.39 16.34 -8.01
C LEU A 109 -30.48 16.65 -6.51
N VAL A 110 -30.82 15.66 -5.68
CA VAL A 110 -30.92 15.77 -4.22
C VAL A 110 -29.63 16.32 -3.61
N THR A 111 -28.48 15.75 -4.02
CA THR A 111 -27.16 16.19 -3.54
C THR A 111 -26.87 17.65 -3.95
N LYS A 112 -27.22 18.04 -5.17
CA LYS A 112 -27.04 19.42 -5.66
C LYS A 112 -27.94 20.41 -4.93
N LEU A 113 -29.19 20.06 -4.65
CA LEU A 113 -30.11 20.92 -3.89
C LEU A 113 -29.61 21.18 -2.47
N GLN A 114 -29.09 20.15 -1.79
CA GLN A 114 -28.56 20.29 -0.42
C GLN A 114 -27.26 21.10 -0.36
N ARG A 115 -26.41 20.99 -1.38
CA ARG A 115 -25.11 21.66 -1.43
C ARG A 115 -25.21 23.13 -1.85
N ASP A 116 -26.09 23.45 -2.80
CA ASP A 116 -26.10 24.75 -3.48
C ASP A 116 -27.12 25.74 -2.90
N LEU A 117 -27.94 25.34 -1.92
CA LEU A 117 -28.86 26.23 -1.20
C LEU A 117 -28.38 26.49 0.24
N THR A 118 -28.46 27.73 0.67
CA THR A 118 -28.32 28.09 2.10
C THR A 118 -29.63 27.83 2.85
N LEU A 119 -29.56 27.73 4.18
CA LEU A 119 -30.76 27.49 5.01
C LEU A 119 -31.83 28.58 4.83
N ASP A 120 -31.43 29.84 4.67
CA ASP A 120 -32.37 30.95 4.46
C ASP A 120 -33.03 30.87 3.07
N GLU A 121 -32.26 30.54 2.03
CA GLU A 121 -32.80 30.29 0.69
C GLU A 121 -33.75 29.09 0.68
N MET A 122 -33.43 28.01 1.41
CA MET A 122 -34.35 26.87 1.56
C MET A 122 -35.65 27.30 2.25
N LYS A 123 -35.58 28.10 3.32
CA LYS A 123 -36.77 28.63 4.01
C LYS A 123 -37.59 29.52 3.08
N ASP A 124 -36.97 30.34 2.25
CA ASP A 124 -37.66 31.21 1.30
C ASP A 124 -38.32 30.42 0.16
N VAL A 125 -37.66 29.38 -0.35
CA VAL A 125 -38.26 28.44 -1.32
C VAL A 125 -39.46 27.72 -0.72
N LEU A 126 -39.39 27.26 0.55
CA LEU A 126 -40.53 26.63 1.22
C LEU A 126 -41.70 27.62 1.44
N LYS A 127 -41.42 28.91 1.72
CA LYS A 127 -42.47 29.94 1.79
C LYS A 127 -43.15 30.13 0.45
N GLU A 128 -42.38 30.18 -0.63
CA GLU A 128 -42.91 30.34 -1.99
C GLU A 128 -43.74 29.12 -2.43
N LEU A 129 -43.48 27.95 -1.85
CA LEU A 129 -44.23 26.71 -2.05
C LEU A 129 -45.43 26.56 -1.09
N ASP A 130 -45.81 27.62 -0.36
CA ASP A 130 -46.89 27.63 0.63
C ASP A 130 -46.77 26.52 1.71
N VAL A 131 -45.55 26.14 2.07
CA VAL A 131 -45.29 25.20 3.17
C VAL A 131 -45.54 25.92 4.50
N ASP A 132 -46.20 25.24 5.45
CA ASP A 132 -46.59 25.88 6.70
C ASP A 132 -45.39 26.34 7.54
N ARG A 133 -45.62 27.40 8.31
CA ARG A 133 -44.58 28.07 9.10
C ARG A 133 -43.91 27.14 10.12
N ASN A 134 -44.62 26.16 10.68
CA ASN A 134 -44.06 25.24 11.67
C ASN A 134 -43.04 24.31 11.02
N THR A 135 -43.36 23.78 9.84
CA THR A 135 -42.43 22.97 9.04
C THR A 135 -41.19 23.79 8.66
N ILE A 136 -41.35 25.05 8.24
CA ILE A 136 -40.22 25.95 7.90
C ILE A 136 -39.32 26.22 9.13
N THR A 137 -39.90 26.42 10.31
CA THR A 137 -39.11 26.61 11.54
C THR A 137 -38.36 25.34 11.96
N SER A 138 -38.89 24.16 11.64
CA SER A 138 -38.24 22.87 11.95
C SER A 138 -37.12 22.48 11.00
N LEU A 139 -36.87 23.26 9.93
CA LEU A 139 -35.85 22.96 8.93
C LEU A 139 -34.42 22.94 9.49
N GLU A 140 -34.17 23.56 10.64
CA GLU A 140 -32.89 23.47 11.36
C GLU A 140 -32.61 22.05 11.89
N SER A 141 -33.66 21.25 12.06
CA SER A 141 -33.61 19.87 12.56
C SER A 141 -34.05 18.82 11.54
N CYS A 142 -34.47 19.23 10.33
CA CYS A 142 -35.05 18.35 9.31
C CYS A 142 -34.36 18.55 7.96
N ASN A 143 -34.28 17.49 7.15
CA ASN A 143 -33.72 17.58 5.81
C ASN A 143 -34.71 18.25 4.84
N PHE A 144 -34.25 19.28 4.12
CA PHE A 144 -35.04 20.03 3.14
C PHE A 144 -35.64 19.14 2.05
N VAL A 145 -34.91 18.14 1.58
CA VAL A 145 -35.38 17.24 0.52
C VAL A 145 -36.51 16.34 1.02
N ASP A 146 -36.43 15.85 2.25
CA ASP A 146 -37.49 15.03 2.86
C ASP A 146 -38.79 15.83 2.96
N VAL A 147 -38.71 17.13 3.32
CA VAL A 147 -39.88 18.02 3.34
C VAL A 147 -40.51 18.15 1.96
N LEU A 148 -39.69 18.31 0.90
CA LEU A 148 -40.18 18.40 -0.48
C LEU A 148 -40.81 17.09 -0.96
N GLN A 149 -40.25 15.93 -0.57
CA GLN A 149 -40.79 14.61 -0.90
C GLN A 149 -42.12 14.33 -0.18
N ILE A 150 -42.17 14.57 1.13
CA ILE A 150 -43.37 14.36 1.96
C ILE A 150 -44.54 15.20 1.45
N ARG A 151 -44.26 16.39 0.90
CA ARG A 151 -45.27 17.29 0.33
C ARG A 151 -45.61 16.99 -1.12
N GLY A 152 -44.95 16.02 -1.76
CA GLY A 152 -45.14 15.70 -3.17
C GLY A 152 -44.73 16.84 -4.11
N ILE A 153 -43.84 17.73 -3.65
CA ILE A 153 -43.31 18.85 -4.44
C ILE A 153 -42.16 18.40 -5.33
N LEU A 154 -41.38 17.42 -4.86
CA LEU A 154 -40.28 16.78 -5.59
C LEU A 154 -40.44 15.25 -5.65
N PRO A 155 -41.50 14.72 -6.31
CA PRO A 155 -41.58 13.30 -6.61
C PRO A 155 -40.46 12.88 -7.59
N GLU A 156 -40.13 11.59 -7.61
CA GLU A 156 -39.21 11.04 -8.62
C GLU A 156 -39.71 11.30 -10.06
N GLY A 157 -41.02 11.50 -10.26
CA GLY A 157 -41.61 11.80 -11.57
C GLY A 157 -41.60 13.26 -12.05
N GLY A 158 -41.04 14.22 -11.29
CA GLY A 158 -40.93 15.61 -11.76
C GLY A 158 -40.71 16.67 -10.68
N GLY A 159 -40.21 17.84 -11.05
CA GLY A 159 -39.81 18.91 -10.12
C GLY A 159 -40.40 20.29 -10.45
N GLY A 160 -41.45 20.37 -11.27
CA GLY A 160 -41.86 21.63 -11.90
C GLY A 160 -42.32 22.70 -10.93
N GLN A 161 -42.97 22.32 -9.83
CA GLN A 161 -43.34 23.27 -8.76
C GLN A 161 -42.09 23.84 -8.07
N LEU A 162 -41.11 22.98 -7.77
CA LEU A 162 -39.83 23.40 -7.20
C LEU A 162 -39.05 24.31 -8.17
N TYR A 163 -39.03 24.00 -9.47
CA TYR A 163 -38.40 24.83 -10.48
C TYR A 163 -38.96 26.26 -10.50
N LEU A 164 -40.28 26.40 -10.50
CA LEU A 164 -40.95 27.70 -10.52
C LEU A 164 -40.69 28.49 -9.22
N ALA A 165 -40.72 27.83 -8.07
CA ALA A 165 -40.41 28.45 -6.78
C ALA A 165 -38.96 28.96 -6.75
N LEU A 166 -38.00 28.14 -7.16
CA LEU A 166 -36.59 28.52 -7.26
C LEU A 166 -36.39 29.74 -8.20
N LYS A 167 -37.11 29.80 -9.32
CA LYS A 167 -37.06 30.95 -10.23
C LYS A 167 -37.62 32.24 -9.60
N ARG A 168 -38.70 32.15 -8.83
CA ARG A 168 -39.29 33.31 -8.13
C ARG A 168 -38.43 33.81 -6.99
N CYS A 169 -37.69 32.92 -6.34
CA CYS A 169 -36.66 33.26 -5.35
C CYS A 169 -35.34 33.75 -5.99
N HIS A 170 -35.27 33.91 -7.31
CA HIS A 170 -34.06 34.31 -8.06
C HIS A 170 -32.87 33.34 -7.92
N LEU A 171 -33.14 32.05 -7.70
CA LEU A 171 -32.15 30.97 -7.55
C LEU A 171 -31.90 30.26 -8.88
N ASP A 172 -31.47 31.01 -9.90
CA ASP A 172 -31.38 30.54 -11.29
C ASP A 172 -30.45 29.34 -11.48
N LYS A 173 -29.35 29.28 -10.73
CA LYS A 173 -28.38 28.19 -10.77
C LYS A 173 -29.02 26.87 -10.34
N VAL A 174 -29.74 26.89 -9.22
CA VAL A 174 -30.38 25.70 -8.64
C VAL A 174 -31.60 25.28 -9.47
N ALA A 175 -32.36 26.24 -9.98
CA ALA A 175 -33.44 25.97 -10.93
C ALA A 175 -32.93 25.23 -12.18
N THR A 176 -31.72 25.54 -12.65
CA THR A 176 -31.11 24.83 -13.80
C THR A 176 -30.88 23.35 -13.50
N HIS A 177 -30.53 22.98 -12.26
CA HIS A 177 -30.37 21.58 -11.88
C HIS A 177 -31.70 20.81 -11.91
N VAL A 178 -32.78 21.41 -11.41
CA VAL A 178 -34.12 20.81 -11.47
C VAL A 178 -34.55 20.62 -12.93
N LYS A 179 -34.28 21.59 -13.81
CA LYS A 179 -34.60 21.49 -15.24
C LYS A 179 -33.85 20.37 -15.93
N ILE A 180 -32.54 20.23 -15.68
CA ILE A 180 -31.73 19.12 -16.24
C ILE A 180 -32.33 17.77 -15.83
N TYR A 181 -32.75 17.64 -14.57
CA TYR A 181 -33.41 16.43 -14.08
C TYR A 181 -34.72 16.16 -14.81
N GLU A 182 -35.58 17.16 -14.97
CA GLU A 182 -36.84 17.01 -15.71
C GLU A 182 -36.63 16.65 -17.19
N ASP A 183 -35.60 17.21 -17.82
CA ASP A 183 -35.27 16.90 -19.21
C ASP A 183 -34.73 15.46 -19.33
N SER A 184 -33.93 14.98 -18.36
CA SER A 184 -33.52 13.55 -18.32
C SER A 184 -34.70 12.59 -18.16
N LEU A 185 -35.72 12.94 -17.37
CA LEU A 185 -36.93 12.11 -17.25
C LEU A 185 -37.72 12.03 -18.56
N LYS A 186 -37.73 13.11 -19.36
CA LYS A 186 -38.37 13.09 -20.68
C LYS A 186 -37.59 12.23 -21.66
N GLU A 187 -36.26 12.33 -21.67
CA GLU A 187 -35.40 11.49 -22.50
C GLU A 187 -35.58 10.00 -22.17
N GLU A 188 -35.65 9.64 -20.89
CA GLU A 188 -35.94 8.26 -20.46
C GLU A 188 -37.32 7.78 -20.91
N HIS A 189 -38.34 8.65 -20.83
CA HIS A 189 -39.70 8.33 -21.25
C HIS A 189 -39.87 8.27 -22.78
N GLU A 190 -39.06 9.02 -23.54
CA GLU A 190 -39.02 8.96 -25.01
C GLU A 190 -38.22 7.74 -25.50
N ALA A 191 -37.08 7.43 -24.87
CA ALA A 191 -36.30 6.22 -25.14
C ALA A 191 -37.09 4.94 -24.84
N GLY A 192 -37.96 4.98 -23.82
CA GLY A 192 -38.89 3.88 -23.52
C GLY A 192 -39.96 3.67 -24.60
N LYS A 193 -40.29 4.68 -25.41
CA LYS A 193 -41.30 4.58 -26.49
C LYS A 193 -40.73 4.13 -27.83
N GLU A 194 -39.44 4.34 -28.08
CA GLU A 194 -38.80 3.95 -29.35
C GLU A 194 -38.41 2.46 -29.44
N THR A 195 -38.55 1.70 -28.35
CA THR A 195 -38.14 0.28 -28.31
C THR A 195 -39.24 -0.73 -28.65
N GLU A 196 -40.49 -0.30 -28.93
CA GLU A 196 -41.58 -1.25 -29.25
C GLU A 196 -41.76 -1.58 -30.74
N ASP A 197 -41.15 -0.88 -31.71
CA ASP A 197 -41.55 -1.07 -33.13
C ASP A 197 -40.44 -1.23 -34.21
N HIS A 198 -39.16 -1.43 -33.87
CA HIS A 198 -38.12 -1.64 -34.90
C HIS A 198 -37.19 -2.82 -34.61
N HIS A 199 -37.41 -3.94 -35.33
CA HIS A 199 -36.41 -4.99 -35.55
C HIS A 199 -35.55 -4.65 -36.77
N PRO A 200 -34.26 -4.28 -36.63
CA PRO A 200 -33.35 -4.20 -37.77
C PRO A 200 -32.78 -5.59 -38.09
N GLY A 201 -32.69 -5.85 -39.40
CA GLY A 201 -32.33 -7.13 -39.98
C GLY A 201 -30.98 -7.71 -39.55
N ARG A 202 -30.97 -9.04 -39.45
CA ARG A 202 -29.77 -9.88 -39.28
C ARG A 202 -28.75 -9.60 -40.38
N ASN A 203 -27.54 -9.20 -39.99
CA ASN A 203 -26.37 -9.40 -40.82
C ASN A 203 -26.19 -10.90 -41.09
N PRO A 204 -25.84 -11.32 -42.32
CA PRO A 204 -25.58 -12.71 -42.62
C PRO A 204 -24.35 -13.20 -41.82
N ASP A 205 -24.51 -14.32 -41.12
CA ASP A 205 -23.45 -14.91 -40.30
C ASP A 205 -22.19 -15.18 -41.15
N PRO A 206 -20.99 -14.92 -40.59
CA PRO A 206 -19.74 -15.22 -41.28
C PRO A 206 -19.63 -16.73 -41.57
N PRO A 207 -18.98 -17.11 -42.69
CA PRO A 207 -18.89 -18.50 -43.13
C PRO A 207 -18.24 -19.38 -42.05
N VAL A 208 -18.91 -20.49 -41.74
CA VAL A 208 -18.48 -21.47 -40.74
C VAL A 208 -17.16 -22.11 -41.19
N THR A 209 -16.16 -22.12 -40.30
CA THR A 209 -14.83 -22.70 -40.57
C THR A 209 -14.72 -24.08 -39.94
N ASN A 210 -14.48 -25.09 -40.79
CA ASN A 210 -14.36 -26.49 -40.37
C ASN A 210 -12.90 -26.87 -40.09
N CYS A 211 -12.68 -27.93 -39.32
CA CYS A 211 -11.35 -28.40 -38.97
C CYS A 211 -10.68 -29.14 -40.13
N ASP A 212 -9.44 -28.79 -40.47
CA ASP A 212 -8.69 -29.43 -41.56
C ASP A 212 -8.49 -30.93 -41.35
N LEU A 213 -8.34 -31.37 -40.09
CA LEU A 213 -8.18 -32.79 -39.74
C LEU A 213 -9.51 -33.53 -39.65
N HIS A 214 -10.60 -32.79 -39.41
CA HIS A 214 -11.93 -33.37 -39.25
C HIS A 214 -12.97 -32.44 -39.93
N PRO A 215 -13.08 -32.48 -41.27
CA PRO A 215 -13.88 -31.53 -42.05
C PRO A 215 -15.37 -31.47 -41.68
N GLN A 216 -15.87 -32.51 -41.02
CA GLN A 216 -17.23 -32.62 -40.52
C GLN A 216 -17.49 -31.87 -39.20
N TYR A 217 -16.46 -31.35 -38.53
CA TYR A 217 -16.58 -30.61 -37.27
C TYR A 217 -16.10 -29.17 -37.40
N THR A 218 -16.85 -28.27 -36.77
CA THR A 218 -16.59 -26.83 -36.71
C THR A 218 -15.49 -26.51 -35.68
N LEU A 219 -14.76 -25.42 -35.92
CA LEU A 219 -13.69 -24.93 -35.03
C LEU A 219 -14.26 -24.05 -33.90
N GLU A 220 -14.98 -24.67 -32.97
CA GLU A 220 -15.69 -23.97 -31.87
C GLU A 220 -14.89 -23.79 -30.58
N LEU A 221 -13.77 -24.50 -30.43
CA LEU A 221 -12.94 -24.47 -29.23
C LEU A 221 -11.58 -23.84 -29.53
N PHE A 222 -10.88 -23.39 -28.50
CA PHE A 222 -9.55 -22.79 -28.60
C PHE A 222 -8.61 -23.40 -27.58
N CYS A 223 -7.51 -23.99 -28.03
CA CYS A 223 -6.50 -24.46 -27.10
C CYS A 223 -5.48 -23.36 -26.84
N ASN A 224 -5.42 -22.86 -25.61
CA ASN A 224 -4.50 -21.81 -25.17
C ASN A 224 -3.04 -22.29 -25.24
N THR A 225 -2.77 -23.55 -24.85
CA THR A 225 -1.41 -24.14 -24.95
C THR A 225 -0.91 -24.20 -26.41
N CYS A 226 -1.82 -24.50 -27.35
CA CYS A 226 -1.51 -24.56 -28.78
C CYS A 226 -1.68 -23.21 -29.51
N ASN A 227 -2.36 -22.25 -28.89
CA ASN A 227 -2.78 -20.97 -29.46
C ASN A 227 -3.50 -21.12 -30.81
N ARG A 228 -4.46 -22.04 -30.92
CA ARG A 228 -5.22 -22.29 -32.15
C ARG A 228 -6.65 -22.72 -31.87
N LYS A 229 -7.56 -22.42 -32.81
CA LYS A 229 -8.90 -23.02 -32.81
C LYS A 229 -8.81 -24.51 -33.12
N ILE A 230 -9.62 -25.30 -32.43
CA ILE A 230 -9.70 -26.75 -32.58
C ILE A 230 -11.16 -27.20 -32.56
N CYS A 231 -11.46 -28.33 -33.19
CA CYS A 231 -12.77 -28.97 -33.05
C CYS A 231 -12.77 -29.94 -31.86
N TYR A 232 -13.96 -30.39 -31.44
CA TYR A 232 -14.12 -31.38 -30.38
C TYR A 232 -13.30 -32.66 -30.61
N GLN A 233 -13.21 -33.13 -31.85
CA GLN A 233 -12.45 -34.34 -32.16
C GLN A 233 -10.94 -34.16 -31.93
N CYS A 234 -10.41 -32.96 -32.20
CA CYS A 234 -9.02 -32.61 -31.88
C CYS A 234 -8.77 -32.59 -30.36
N VAL A 235 -9.76 -32.23 -29.55
CA VAL A 235 -9.66 -32.31 -28.08
C VAL A 235 -9.45 -33.75 -27.65
N PHE A 236 -10.32 -34.66 -28.09
CA PHE A 236 -10.27 -36.06 -27.68
C PHE A 236 -9.01 -36.80 -28.14
N LEU A 237 -8.54 -36.52 -29.36
CA LEU A 237 -7.43 -37.25 -29.94
C LEU A 237 -6.06 -36.70 -29.53
N ASN A 238 -5.91 -35.37 -29.45
CA ASN A 238 -4.60 -34.73 -29.40
C ASN A 238 -4.43 -33.70 -28.27
N HIS A 239 -5.48 -33.38 -27.52
CA HIS A 239 -5.42 -32.39 -26.42
C HIS A 239 -6.16 -32.90 -25.17
N ARG A 240 -6.22 -34.23 -25.00
CA ARG A 240 -6.94 -34.90 -23.91
C ARG A 240 -6.10 -34.96 -22.64
N ASP A 241 -4.79 -34.95 -22.80
CA ASP A 241 -3.82 -34.85 -21.73
C ASP A 241 -3.95 -33.49 -21.01
N LYS A 242 -3.91 -33.50 -19.67
CA LYS A 242 -4.09 -32.31 -18.79
C LYS A 242 -3.06 -31.19 -19.01
N THR A 243 -2.18 -31.35 -19.98
CA THR A 243 -1.14 -30.42 -20.45
C THR A 243 -1.73 -29.31 -21.34
N HIS A 244 -2.88 -29.56 -21.95
CA HIS A 244 -3.53 -28.61 -22.85
C HIS A 244 -4.72 -27.91 -22.18
N ASN A 245 -4.63 -26.59 -22.05
CA ASN A 245 -5.75 -25.76 -21.59
C ASN A 245 -6.64 -25.43 -22.80
N VAL A 246 -7.84 -26.00 -22.85
CA VAL A 246 -8.81 -25.79 -23.93
C VAL A 246 -9.97 -24.96 -23.38
N LEU A 247 -10.23 -23.84 -24.04
CA LEU A 247 -11.28 -22.88 -23.73
C LEU A 247 -12.34 -22.96 -24.82
N SER A 248 -13.61 -22.99 -24.44
CA SER A 248 -14.70 -22.77 -25.39
C SER A 248 -14.74 -21.30 -25.83
N LYS A 249 -15.48 -21.01 -26.91
CA LYS A 249 -15.75 -19.63 -27.31
C LYS A 249 -16.37 -18.82 -26.15
N GLN A 250 -17.29 -19.43 -25.40
CA GLN A 250 -17.93 -18.83 -24.23
C GLN A 250 -16.92 -18.54 -23.10
N ASP A 251 -15.94 -19.43 -22.89
CA ASP A 251 -14.90 -19.21 -21.86
C ASP A 251 -13.97 -18.05 -22.21
N ILE A 252 -13.66 -17.86 -23.50
CA ILE A 252 -12.87 -16.71 -23.96
C ILE A 252 -13.65 -15.42 -23.82
N GLU A 253 -14.92 -15.41 -24.25
CA GLU A 253 -15.81 -14.26 -24.09
C GLU A 253 -15.94 -13.89 -22.61
N GLY A 254 -16.11 -14.88 -21.72
CA GLY A 254 -16.14 -14.68 -20.28
C GLY A 254 -14.82 -14.17 -19.68
N GLN A 255 -13.65 -14.65 -20.14
CA GLN A 255 -12.35 -14.12 -19.70
C GLN A 255 -12.11 -12.68 -20.15
N ILE A 256 -12.53 -12.33 -21.37
CA ILE A 256 -12.46 -10.96 -21.89
C ILE A 256 -13.39 -10.06 -21.06
N GLU A 257 -14.62 -10.49 -20.82
CA GLU A 257 -15.60 -9.76 -20.00
C GLU A 257 -15.08 -9.54 -18.57
N THR A 258 -14.55 -10.59 -17.94
CA THR A 258 -13.92 -10.49 -16.60
C THR A 258 -12.75 -9.51 -16.58
N THR A 259 -11.91 -9.51 -17.63
CA THR A 259 -10.77 -8.60 -17.74
C THR A 259 -11.23 -7.15 -17.95
N VAL A 260 -12.25 -6.95 -18.78
CA VAL A 260 -12.87 -5.64 -19.02
C VAL A 260 -13.50 -5.11 -17.74
N ASP A 261 -14.19 -5.94 -16.98
CA ASP A 261 -14.82 -5.53 -15.72
C ASP A 261 -13.80 -5.23 -14.62
N MET A 262 -12.72 -6.00 -14.51
CA MET A 262 -11.57 -5.63 -13.65
C MET A 262 -11.01 -4.26 -14.03
N LEU A 263 -10.84 -3.97 -15.32
CA LEU A 263 -10.35 -2.68 -15.79
C LEU A 263 -11.34 -1.54 -15.47
N LYS A 264 -12.65 -1.76 -15.65
CA LYS A 264 -13.70 -0.80 -15.26
C LYS A 264 -13.66 -0.52 -13.76
N GLN A 265 -13.59 -1.55 -12.92
CA GLN A 265 -13.49 -1.39 -11.45
C GLN A 265 -12.24 -0.60 -11.06
N ARG A 266 -11.11 -0.87 -11.72
CA ARG A 266 -9.86 -0.16 -11.47
C ARG A 266 -9.93 1.31 -11.90
N ILE A 267 -10.59 1.61 -13.01
CA ILE A 267 -10.87 3.00 -13.44
C ILE A 267 -11.79 3.69 -12.42
N HIS A 268 -12.82 3.01 -11.93
CA HIS A 268 -13.74 3.55 -10.94
C HIS A 268 -13.01 3.89 -9.64
N GLY A 269 -12.21 2.95 -9.10
CA GLY A 269 -11.43 3.19 -7.88
C GLY A 269 -10.36 4.29 -8.03
N LEU A 270 -9.89 4.57 -9.25
CA LEU A 270 -9.04 5.74 -9.52
C LEU A 270 -9.84 7.05 -9.53
N LYS A 271 -11.04 7.05 -10.12
CA LYS A 271 -11.95 8.21 -10.10
C LYS A 271 -12.34 8.58 -8.67
N ASP A 272 -12.69 7.60 -7.84
CA ASP A 272 -13.06 7.84 -6.42
C ASP A 272 -11.92 8.48 -5.64
N LYS A 273 -10.68 8.01 -5.86
CA LYS A 273 -9.49 8.60 -5.24
C LYS A 273 -9.26 10.03 -5.70
N LEU A 274 -9.50 10.31 -6.99
CA LEU A 274 -9.31 11.63 -7.57
C LEU A 274 -10.38 12.60 -7.04
N GLU A 275 -11.63 12.16 -6.90
CA GLU A 275 -12.69 12.95 -6.28
C GLU A 275 -12.40 13.20 -4.80
N SER A 276 -11.93 12.19 -4.05
CA SER A 276 -11.52 12.37 -2.65
C SER A 276 -10.36 13.37 -2.50
N VAL A 277 -9.36 13.35 -3.39
CA VAL A 277 -8.29 14.36 -3.41
C VAL A 277 -8.87 15.74 -3.69
N ARG A 278 -9.81 15.85 -4.63
CA ARG A 278 -10.48 17.11 -4.95
C ARG A 278 -11.30 17.65 -3.78
N GLU A 279 -12.07 16.80 -3.09
CA GLU A 279 -12.79 17.17 -1.87
C GLU A 279 -11.85 17.65 -0.76
N ASN A 280 -10.71 16.98 -0.57
CA ASN A 280 -9.70 17.40 0.39
C ASN A 280 -9.08 18.77 0.04
N ILE A 281 -8.86 19.04 -1.27
CA ILE A 281 -8.41 20.36 -1.74
C ILE A 281 -9.48 21.42 -1.47
N GLU A 282 -10.74 21.15 -1.82
CA GLU A 282 -11.86 22.08 -1.59
C GLU A 282 -12.07 22.34 -0.08
N GLU A 283 -11.92 21.33 0.78
CA GLU A 283 -11.98 21.48 2.24
C GLU A 283 -10.80 22.33 2.75
N PHE A 284 -9.61 22.13 2.20
CA PHE A 284 -8.43 22.90 2.54
C PHE A 284 -8.57 24.38 2.10
N GLU A 285 -9.14 24.63 0.92
CA GLU A 285 -9.50 25.97 0.44
C GLU A 285 -10.58 26.63 1.32
N LYS A 286 -11.58 25.90 1.82
CA LYS A 286 -12.56 26.45 2.77
C LYS A 286 -11.89 26.85 4.09
N ARG A 287 -10.89 26.11 4.56
CA ARG A 287 -10.10 26.43 5.77
C ARG A 287 -9.17 27.64 5.59
N LYS A 288 -8.88 28.04 4.35
CA LYS A 288 -8.05 29.21 3.98
C LYS A 288 -8.63 30.56 4.43
N HIS A 289 -9.95 30.68 4.61
CA HIS A 289 -10.59 31.93 5.03
C HIS A 289 -10.32 32.33 6.50
N VAL A 290 -9.59 31.51 7.28
CA VAL A 290 -9.33 31.74 8.71
C VAL A 290 -7.89 32.20 9.01
N GLY A 291 -6.99 32.35 8.02
CA GLY A 291 -5.65 32.87 8.31
C GLY A 291 -4.82 33.32 7.10
N ASN A 292 -4.04 34.40 7.28
CA ASN A 292 -3.06 34.91 6.32
C ASN A 292 -1.97 33.86 6.03
N PHE A 293 -2.07 33.16 4.90
CA PHE A 293 -1.08 32.17 4.47
C PHE A 293 -0.72 32.28 2.97
N SER A 294 0.08 33.29 2.60
CA SER A 294 0.59 33.40 1.22
C SER A 294 1.58 32.30 0.83
N LEU A 295 2.23 31.66 1.80
CA LEU A 295 3.15 30.53 1.61
C LEU A 295 2.42 29.22 1.29
N VAL A 296 1.20 29.05 1.82
CA VAL A 296 0.37 27.87 1.55
C VAL A 296 -0.25 27.95 0.16
N ASP A 297 -0.56 29.15 -0.32
CA ASP A 297 -1.09 29.35 -1.68
C ASP A 297 -0.08 29.02 -2.78
N ALA A 298 1.18 29.45 -2.61
CA ALA A 298 2.25 29.08 -3.52
C ALA A 298 2.46 27.55 -3.55
N GLN A 299 2.30 26.90 -2.40
CA GLN A 299 2.47 25.46 -2.26
C GLN A 299 1.27 24.67 -2.82
N ALA A 300 0.04 25.10 -2.56
CA ALA A 300 -1.18 24.50 -3.11
C ALA A 300 -1.21 24.59 -4.64
N ASN A 301 -0.80 25.73 -5.21
CA ASN A 301 -0.67 25.89 -6.65
C ASN A 301 0.42 24.97 -7.23
N LEU A 302 1.57 24.86 -6.56
CA LEU A 302 2.62 23.91 -6.96
C LEU A 302 2.09 22.46 -6.98
N TRP A 303 1.31 22.07 -5.97
CA TRP A 303 0.69 20.74 -5.92
C TRP A 303 -0.35 20.52 -7.01
N HIS A 304 -1.18 21.53 -7.28
CA HIS A 304 -2.18 21.48 -8.33
C HIS A 304 -1.53 21.32 -9.71
N ASP A 305 -0.43 22.02 -9.96
CA ASP A 305 0.36 21.89 -11.19
C ASP A 305 1.05 20.52 -11.28
N LEU A 306 1.58 20.00 -10.17
CA LEU A 306 2.20 18.67 -10.11
C LEU A 306 1.18 17.54 -10.37
N LEU A 307 -0.03 17.67 -9.81
CA LEU A 307 -1.14 16.74 -10.03
C LEU A 307 -1.59 16.76 -11.49
N LYS A 308 -1.75 17.95 -12.09
CA LYS A 308 -2.05 18.08 -13.53
C LYS A 308 -0.97 17.47 -14.41
N GLN A 309 0.30 17.66 -14.06
CA GLN A 309 1.42 17.07 -14.78
C GLN A 309 1.38 15.53 -14.71
N HIS A 310 1.08 14.97 -13.53
CA HIS A 310 0.93 13.52 -13.37
C HIS A 310 -0.30 12.96 -14.10
N GLU A 311 -1.43 13.65 -14.06
CA GLU A 311 -2.63 13.28 -14.81
C GLU A 311 -2.33 13.24 -16.32
N GLU A 312 -1.65 14.25 -16.85
CA GLU A 312 -1.28 14.28 -18.26
C GLU A 312 -0.25 13.19 -18.60
N GLN A 313 0.74 12.91 -17.73
CA GLN A 313 1.67 11.79 -17.92
C GLN A 313 0.95 10.44 -17.96
N LEU A 314 -0.03 10.22 -17.08
CA LEU A 314 -0.85 9.01 -17.09
C LEU A 314 -1.71 8.93 -18.36
N ARG A 315 -2.25 10.06 -18.83
CA ARG A 315 -3.02 10.14 -20.07
C ARG A 315 -2.15 9.79 -21.28
N ILE A 316 -0.93 10.35 -21.35
CA ILE A 316 0.06 10.05 -22.40
C ILE A 316 0.41 8.57 -22.37
N ALA A 317 0.81 8.03 -21.21
CA ALA A 317 1.17 6.63 -21.06
C ALA A 317 0.01 5.67 -21.43
N LEU A 318 -1.23 6.04 -21.10
CA LEU A 318 -2.42 5.29 -21.49
C LEU A 318 -2.59 5.30 -23.02
N THR A 319 -2.43 6.46 -23.67
CA THR A 319 -2.52 6.56 -25.13
C THR A 319 -1.40 5.81 -25.84
N GLU A 320 -0.16 5.89 -25.36
CA GLU A 320 0.98 5.14 -25.89
C GLU A 320 0.78 3.63 -25.72
N THR A 321 0.28 3.20 -24.56
CA THR A 321 -0.04 1.79 -24.31
C THR A 321 -1.15 1.31 -25.23
N LYS A 322 -2.20 2.11 -25.43
CA LYS A 322 -3.29 1.78 -26.36
C LYS A 322 -2.78 1.66 -27.80
N GLN A 323 -1.98 2.61 -28.27
CA GLN A 323 -1.36 2.57 -29.60
C GLN A 323 -0.42 1.36 -29.75
N CYS A 324 0.37 1.04 -28.73
CA CYS A 324 1.24 -0.13 -28.72
C CYS A 324 0.43 -1.44 -28.79
N ILE A 325 -0.68 -1.54 -28.05
CA ILE A 325 -1.59 -2.68 -28.12
C ILE A 325 -2.21 -2.81 -29.52
N GLU A 326 -2.71 -1.70 -30.09
CA GLU A 326 -3.29 -1.68 -31.43
C GLU A 326 -2.26 -2.08 -32.51
N HIS A 327 -1.03 -1.55 -32.42
CA HIS A 327 0.07 -1.91 -33.30
C HIS A 327 0.43 -3.39 -33.18
N THR A 328 0.57 -3.90 -31.95
CA THR A 328 0.86 -5.33 -31.71
C THR A 328 -0.27 -6.21 -32.27
N LEU A 329 -1.53 -5.80 -32.11
CA LEU A 329 -2.69 -6.48 -32.70
C LEU A 329 -2.64 -6.49 -34.23
N LEU A 330 -2.22 -5.40 -34.86
CA LEU A 330 -2.05 -5.32 -36.32
C LEU A 330 -0.90 -6.20 -36.79
N GLU A 331 0.25 -6.18 -36.12
CA GLU A 331 1.38 -7.06 -36.42
C GLU A 331 1.02 -8.54 -36.23
N MET A 332 0.27 -8.87 -35.16
CA MET A 332 -0.26 -10.21 -34.93
C MET A 332 -1.23 -10.63 -36.03
N LYS A 333 -2.09 -9.73 -36.50
CA LYS A 333 -2.99 -10.00 -37.65
C LYS A 333 -2.22 -10.20 -38.94
N ALA A 334 -1.21 -9.38 -39.22
CA ALA A 334 -0.38 -9.49 -40.42
C ALA A 334 0.43 -10.80 -40.42
N THR A 335 1.08 -11.12 -39.30
CA THR A 335 1.79 -12.39 -39.12
C THR A 335 0.84 -13.58 -39.20
N ALA A 336 -0.37 -13.50 -38.61
CA ALA A 336 -1.38 -14.54 -38.76
C ALA A 336 -1.77 -14.75 -40.24
N GLN A 337 -2.06 -13.68 -40.99
CA GLN A 337 -2.37 -13.77 -42.42
C GLN A 337 -1.21 -14.33 -43.26
N GLU A 338 0.04 -13.96 -42.95
CA GLU A 338 1.21 -14.49 -43.65
C GLU A 338 1.43 -15.98 -43.32
N THR A 339 1.18 -16.39 -42.08
CA THR A 339 1.18 -17.81 -41.71
C THR A 339 0.05 -18.57 -42.41
N GLU A 340 -1.14 -18.00 -42.55
CA GLU A 340 -2.27 -18.60 -43.27
C GLU A 340 -1.97 -18.78 -44.76
N LYS A 341 -1.41 -17.75 -45.41
CA LYS A 341 -0.91 -17.85 -46.80
C LYS A 341 0.14 -18.94 -46.94
N SER A 342 1.08 -19.00 -46.00
CA SER A 342 2.13 -20.03 -45.99
C SER A 342 1.55 -21.43 -45.80
N ILE A 343 0.55 -21.59 -44.92
CA ILE A 343 -0.18 -22.85 -44.71
C ILE A 343 -0.91 -23.26 -45.99
N LYS A 344 -1.53 -22.32 -46.71
CA LYS A 344 -2.21 -22.60 -47.99
C LYS A 344 -1.22 -23.09 -49.05
N ILE A 345 -0.07 -22.43 -49.21
CA ILE A 345 0.99 -22.87 -50.12
C ILE A 345 1.51 -24.26 -49.74
N ILE A 346 1.63 -24.55 -48.45
CA ILE A 346 2.01 -25.88 -47.94
C ILE A 346 0.92 -26.90 -48.29
N GLY A 347 -0.36 -26.60 -48.09
CA GLY A 347 -1.48 -27.47 -48.43
C GLY A 347 -1.50 -27.81 -49.92
N ASP A 348 -1.26 -26.82 -50.78
CA ASP A 348 -1.17 -27.00 -52.23
C ASP A 348 0.06 -27.83 -52.62
N ALA A 349 1.22 -27.59 -52.00
CA ALA A 349 2.45 -28.33 -52.25
C ALA A 349 2.38 -29.78 -51.77
N ILE A 350 1.78 -30.03 -50.59
CA ILE A 350 1.51 -31.38 -50.07
C ILE A 350 0.54 -32.11 -51.01
N SER A 351 -0.55 -31.46 -51.41
CA SER A 351 -1.53 -32.06 -52.34
C SER A 351 -0.88 -32.44 -53.68
N LYS A 352 0.09 -31.65 -54.14
CA LYS A 352 0.84 -31.90 -55.37
C LYS A 352 1.95 -32.96 -55.21
N THR A 353 2.61 -33.02 -54.05
CA THR A 353 3.66 -34.03 -53.77
C THR A 353 3.13 -35.38 -53.34
N MET A 354 1.91 -35.46 -52.79
CA MET A 354 1.24 -36.76 -52.62
C MET A 354 0.88 -37.42 -53.95
N GLN A 355 0.90 -36.67 -55.07
CA GLN A 355 0.79 -37.22 -56.42
C GLN A 355 2.15 -37.66 -56.99
N ASP A 356 3.26 -37.08 -56.54
CA ASP A 356 4.62 -37.31 -57.04
C ASP A 356 5.51 -37.89 -55.92
N GLY A 357 5.56 -39.21 -55.81
CA GLY A 357 6.11 -39.99 -54.68
C GLY A 357 7.59 -39.85 -54.27
N GLU A 358 8.27 -38.74 -54.54
CA GLU A 358 9.62 -38.48 -54.03
C GLU A 358 9.84 -37.00 -53.67
N LYS A 359 10.37 -36.71 -52.46
CA LYS A 359 11.58 -35.88 -52.23
C LYS A 359 11.82 -35.50 -50.75
N LEU A 360 12.95 -36.00 -50.21
CA LEU A 360 13.54 -35.62 -48.91
C LEU A 360 13.89 -34.12 -48.78
N GLN A 361 14.17 -33.42 -49.89
CA GLN A 361 14.57 -32.00 -49.86
C GLN A 361 13.46 -31.05 -49.37
N GLN A 362 12.19 -31.42 -49.55
CA GLN A 362 11.07 -30.59 -49.06
C GLN A 362 10.85 -30.75 -47.55
N LEU A 363 11.25 -31.90 -46.99
CA LEU A 363 11.24 -32.17 -45.55
C LEU A 363 12.26 -31.30 -44.78
N GLU A 364 13.44 -31.06 -45.36
CA GLU A 364 14.44 -30.16 -44.75
C GLU A 364 13.97 -28.70 -44.69
N LEU A 365 13.25 -28.23 -45.71
CA LEU A 365 12.61 -26.92 -45.68
C LEU A 365 11.55 -26.86 -44.57
N LEU A 366 10.67 -27.85 -44.44
CA LEU A 366 9.68 -27.89 -43.37
C LEU A 366 10.31 -27.86 -41.97
N VAL A 367 11.44 -28.56 -41.75
CA VAL A 367 12.16 -28.56 -40.46
C VAL A 367 12.77 -27.19 -40.16
N ARG A 368 13.44 -26.57 -41.12
CA ARG A 368 14.05 -25.23 -40.94
C ARG A 368 13.00 -24.16 -40.65
N TRP A 369 11.80 -24.31 -41.22
CA TRP A 369 10.70 -23.38 -41.02
C TRP A 369 9.97 -23.60 -39.69
N LYS A 370 9.78 -24.85 -39.24
CA LYS A 370 9.28 -25.17 -37.89
C LYS A 370 10.12 -24.50 -36.79
N LYS A 371 11.45 -24.50 -36.96
CA LYS A 371 12.38 -23.85 -36.03
C LYS A 371 12.15 -22.33 -35.89
N ARG A 372 11.96 -21.63 -37.01
CA ARG A 372 11.67 -20.17 -37.02
C ARG A 372 10.33 -19.82 -36.38
N LEU A 373 9.32 -20.68 -36.56
CA LEU A 373 8.01 -20.56 -35.93
C LEU A 373 8.10 -20.73 -34.40
N THR A 374 8.87 -21.71 -33.93
CA THR A 374 9.09 -21.89 -32.47
C THR A 374 9.86 -20.73 -31.86
N GLU A 375 10.88 -20.19 -32.54
CA GLU A 375 11.64 -19.03 -32.08
C GLU A 375 10.77 -17.76 -32.00
N SER A 376 9.91 -17.52 -32.99
CA SER A 376 8.96 -16.40 -32.96
C SER A 376 7.89 -16.57 -31.88
N LYS A 377 7.36 -17.78 -31.69
CA LYS A 377 6.42 -18.09 -30.59
C LYS A 377 7.04 -17.80 -29.23
N THR A 378 8.30 -18.20 -29.00
CA THR A 378 8.98 -17.91 -27.73
C THR A 378 9.21 -16.42 -27.50
N LYS A 379 9.45 -15.61 -28.54
CA LYS A 379 9.58 -14.15 -28.41
C LYS A 379 8.25 -13.49 -28.02
N VAL A 380 7.15 -13.89 -28.66
CA VAL A 380 5.81 -13.37 -28.35
C VAL A 380 5.37 -13.80 -26.94
N GLN A 381 5.57 -15.06 -26.57
CA GLN A 381 5.24 -15.56 -25.23
C GLN A 381 5.96 -14.77 -24.13
N LYS A 382 7.26 -14.48 -24.33
CA LYS A 382 8.10 -13.74 -23.38
C LYS A 382 7.68 -12.27 -23.24
N ALA A 383 7.19 -11.66 -24.33
CA ALA A 383 6.63 -10.30 -24.31
C ALA A 383 5.25 -10.24 -23.64
N CYS A 384 4.43 -11.30 -23.76
CA CYS A 384 3.12 -11.38 -23.10
C CYS A 384 3.23 -11.67 -21.59
N SER A 385 4.19 -12.50 -21.15
CA SER A 385 4.39 -12.83 -19.74
C SER A 385 5.05 -11.71 -18.91
N ALA A 386 5.61 -10.69 -19.56
CA ALA A 386 6.20 -9.52 -18.89
C ALA A 386 5.15 -8.49 -18.41
N LYS A 387 3.85 -8.75 -18.62
CA LYS A 387 2.75 -7.81 -18.31
C LYS A 387 1.98 -8.13 -17.03
N GLU A 388 2.39 -9.11 -16.24
CA GLU A 388 1.64 -9.46 -15.04
C GLU A 388 1.97 -8.53 -13.85
N ASN A 389 0.95 -7.77 -13.45
CA ASN A 389 0.76 -7.13 -12.14
C ASN A 389 1.63 -5.92 -11.79
N ILE A 390 1.43 -4.81 -12.52
CA ILE A 390 1.62 -3.47 -11.94
C ILE A 390 0.58 -3.29 -10.82
N THR A 391 0.96 -3.74 -9.63
CA THR A 391 0.26 -3.47 -8.38
C THR A 391 0.78 -2.14 -7.87
N LEU A 392 -0.05 -1.10 -7.85
CA LEU A 392 0.28 0.18 -7.25
C LEU A 392 -0.05 0.12 -5.77
N LEU A 393 0.96 -0.03 -4.93
CA LEU A 393 0.77 0.09 -3.48
C LEU A 393 0.84 1.56 -3.11
N PHE A 394 -0.26 2.11 -2.61
CA PHE A 394 -0.33 3.50 -2.12
C PHE A 394 -0.05 3.51 -0.63
N ARG A 395 1.03 4.18 -0.22
CA ARG A 395 1.37 4.34 1.20
C ARG A 395 1.38 5.82 1.56
N PRO A 396 0.33 6.33 2.25
CA PRO A 396 0.37 7.66 2.80
C PRO A 396 1.36 7.68 3.97
N LEU A 397 2.38 8.55 3.93
CA LEU A 397 3.46 8.54 4.94
C LEU A 397 3.17 9.43 6.16
N SER A 398 2.22 10.35 6.07
CA SER A 398 1.89 11.27 7.15
C SER A 398 0.43 11.74 7.09
N ALA A 399 -0.13 12.11 8.24
CA ALA A 399 -1.44 12.77 8.36
C ALA A 399 -1.50 14.14 7.65
N SER A 400 -0.35 14.71 7.26
CA SER A 400 -0.32 15.93 6.46
C SER A 400 -0.68 15.71 4.99
N GLY A 401 -0.86 14.45 4.53
CA GLY A 401 -1.23 14.13 3.14
C GLY A 401 -0.12 14.35 2.11
N VAL A 402 1.09 14.67 2.56
CA VAL A 402 2.15 15.23 1.69
C VAL A 402 2.89 14.16 0.87
N PHE A 403 2.75 12.87 1.18
CA PHE A 403 3.49 11.83 0.47
C PHE A 403 2.70 10.54 0.29
N ALA A 404 2.53 10.16 -0.98
CA ALA A 404 2.16 8.83 -1.41
C ALA A 404 3.40 8.16 -2.01
N GLU A 405 3.83 7.04 -1.47
CA GLU A 405 4.76 6.18 -2.20
C GLU A 405 3.96 5.30 -3.15
N LEU A 406 4.30 5.33 -4.45
CA LEU A 406 3.85 4.36 -5.44
C LEU A 406 4.91 3.27 -5.54
N ARG A 407 4.55 2.04 -5.23
CA ARG A 407 5.41 0.87 -5.48
C ARG A 407 4.88 0.09 -6.66
N PHE A 408 5.80 -0.45 -7.44
CA PHE A 408 5.51 -1.51 -8.41
C PHE A 408 5.69 -2.86 -7.70
N GLY A 409 4.87 -3.84 -8.07
CA GLY A 409 4.89 -5.18 -7.47
C GLY A 409 4.11 -5.27 -6.15
N ASN A 410 3.93 -6.50 -5.69
CA ASN A 410 3.15 -6.80 -4.48
C ASN A 410 4.03 -7.02 -3.25
N VAL A 411 5.36 -6.98 -3.36
CA VAL A 411 6.26 -7.21 -2.22
C VAL A 411 6.31 -5.98 -1.31
N VAL A 412 5.92 -6.19 -0.05
CA VAL A 412 5.94 -5.18 1.01
C VAL A 412 7.35 -5.03 1.59
N GLY A 413 8.00 -6.16 1.79
CA GLY A 413 9.37 -6.27 2.28
C GLY A 413 9.73 -7.72 2.59
N ALA A 414 10.97 -7.94 3.01
CA ALA A 414 11.46 -9.27 3.33
C ALA A 414 12.40 -9.25 4.53
N ILE A 415 12.51 -10.40 5.18
CA ILE A 415 13.40 -10.62 6.30
C ILE A 415 14.11 -11.96 6.15
N THR A 416 15.41 -11.95 6.44
CA THR A 416 16.27 -13.12 6.31
C THR A 416 16.05 -14.00 7.53
N LEU A 417 15.53 -15.20 7.30
CA LEU A 417 15.27 -16.18 8.34
C LEU A 417 16.47 -17.07 8.61
N SER A 418 17.35 -17.33 7.65
CA SER A 418 18.57 -18.11 7.84
C SER A 418 19.52 -17.82 6.68
N GLN A 419 20.71 -18.41 6.66
CA GLN A 419 21.60 -18.33 5.49
C GLN A 419 20.99 -18.92 4.20
N LYS A 420 19.89 -19.68 4.31
CA LYS A 420 19.23 -20.35 3.18
C LYS A 420 17.84 -19.80 2.87
N TYR A 421 17.22 -19.06 3.78
CA TYR A 421 15.79 -18.73 3.69
C TYR A 421 15.51 -17.27 4.02
N ALA A 422 14.60 -16.67 3.27
CA ALA A 422 13.95 -15.39 3.58
C ALA A 422 12.44 -15.56 3.67
N LEU A 423 11.82 -14.75 4.53
CA LEU A 423 10.39 -14.53 4.54
C LEU A 423 10.08 -13.26 3.75
N ILE A 424 9.29 -13.38 2.70
CA ILE A 424 8.84 -12.28 1.85
C ILE A 424 7.36 -12.05 2.12
N VAL A 425 6.98 -10.83 2.47
CA VAL A 425 5.57 -10.47 2.68
C VAL A 425 5.06 -9.77 1.43
N LYS A 426 3.94 -10.28 0.90
CA LYS A 426 3.25 -9.75 -0.27
C LYS A 426 1.87 -9.22 0.11
N ASP A 427 1.53 -8.05 -0.42
CA ASP A 427 0.20 -7.47 -0.35
C ASP A 427 -0.55 -7.74 -1.66
N GLU A 428 -1.34 -8.81 -1.67
CA GLU A 428 -2.06 -9.27 -2.85
C GLU A 428 -3.54 -8.84 -2.84
N ARG A 429 -3.92 -7.88 -1.97
CA ARG A 429 -5.29 -7.35 -1.85
C ARG A 429 -5.83 -6.78 -3.15
N ASN A 430 -4.98 -6.13 -3.94
CA ASN A 430 -5.36 -5.56 -5.24
C ASN A 430 -5.69 -6.63 -6.30
N THR A 431 -5.28 -7.88 -6.11
CA THR A 431 -5.60 -9.01 -7.00
C THR A 431 -6.72 -9.88 -6.43
N GLY A 432 -7.48 -9.39 -5.45
CA GLY A 432 -8.52 -10.16 -4.75
C GLY A 432 -7.99 -11.23 -3.80
N MET A 433 -6.69 -11.25 -3.52
CA MET A 433 -6.04 -12.19 -2.60
C MET A 433 -5.72 -11.50 -1.26
N LYS A 434 -5.25 -12.26 -0.27
CA LYS A 434 -4.92 -11.73 1.07
C LYS A 434 -3.48 -11.24 1.13
N ILE A 435 -3.06 -10.76 2.29
CA ILE A 435 -1.64 -10.54 2.58
C ILE A 435 -1.00 -11.91 2.83
N VAL A 436 0.08 -12.22 2.12
CA VAL A 436 0.71 -13.54 2.16
C VAL A 436 2.17 -13.42 2.58
N ALA A 437 2.58 -14.27 3.52
CA ALA A 437 3.98 -14.44 3.90
C ALA A 437 4.56 -15.70 3.24
N HIS A 438 5.55 -15.54 2.37
CA HIS A 438 6.22 -16.61 1.63
C HIS A 438 7.61 -16.86 2.20
N CYS A 439 7.91 -18.08 2.60
CA CYS A 439 9.29 -18.48 2.86
C CYS A 439 9.92 -18.98 1.55
N VAL A 440 11.01 -18.34 1.14
CA VAL A 440 11.71 -18.61 -0.11
C VAL A 440 13.16 -19.02 0.19
N SER A 441 13.66 -20.01 -0.53
CA SER A 441 15.06 -20.41 -0.48
C SER A 441 15.93 -19.51 -1.36
N PHE A 442 17.06 -19.02 -0.86
CA PHE A 442 17.98 -18.20 -1.67
C PHE A 442 18.62 -18.99 -2.81
N GLU A 443 18.95 -20.26 -2.58
CA GLU A 443 19.63 -21.12 -3.54
C GLU A 443 18.74 -21.48 -4.72
N THR A 444 17.49 -21.85 -4.43
CA THR A 444 16.56 -22.37 -5.46
C THR A 444 15.58 -21.31 -5.96
N GLN A 445 15.43 -20.20 -5.23
CA GLN A 445 14.34 -19.23 -5.40
C GLN A 445 12.95 -19.87 -5.34
N GLN A 446 12.85 -21.10 -4.82
CA GLN A 446 11.59 -21.81 -4.68
C GLN A 446 10.92 -21.51 -3.36
N ARG A 447 9.60 -21.46 -3.41
CA ARG A 447 8.72 -21.32 -2.25
C ARG A 447 8.77 -22.60 -1.43
N VAL A 448 9.23 -22.48 -0.19
CA VAL A 448 9.28 -23.58 0.79
C VAL A 448 7.92 -23.76 1.45
N TRP A 449 7.35 -22.66 1.94
CA TRP A 449 5.99 -22.60 2.49
C TRP A 449 5.41 -21.21 2.30
N TYR A 450 4.10 -21.08 2.48
CA TYR A 450 3.43 -19.79 2.56
C TYR A 450 2.34 -19.80 3.64
N ARG A 451 1.97 -18.61 4.08
CA ARG A 451 0.88 -18.41 5.03
C ARG A 451 0.10 -17.16 4.65
N GLU A 452 -1.20 -17.33 4.49
CA GLU A 452 -2.13 -16.21 4.45
C GLU A 452 -2.22 -15.62 5.87
N LEU A 453 -2.01 -14.32 5.95
CA LEU A 453 -2.33 -13.54 7.14
C LEU A 453 -3.83 -13.23 7.06
N GLU A 454 -4.51 -13.21 8.20
CA GLU A 454 -5.99 -13.22 8.30
C GLU A 454 -6.67 -12.19 7.39
N ASP A 455 -7.95 -12.47 7.07
CA ASP A 455 -8.81 -11.58 6.27
C ASP A 455 -9.01 -10.27 7.00
N PHE A 456 -8.28 -9.26 6.57
CA PHE A 456 -8.53 -7.91 7.01
C PHE A 456 -9.01 -7.13 5.78
N GLU A 457 -10.28 -6.74 5.81
CA GLU A 457 -10.87 -5.72 4.90
C GLU A 457 -10.19 -4.34 5.06
N CYS A 458 -9.21 -4.25 5.95
CA CYS A 458 -8.29 -3.14 6.15
C CYS A 458 -7.69 -2.72 4.79
N LYS A 459 -7.74 -1.43 4.48
CA LYS A 459 -7.11 -0.82 3.29
C LYS A 459 -5.76 -0.19 3.63
N GLU A 460 -5.40 -0.18 4.90
CA GLU A 460 -4.20 0.44 5.44
C GLU A 460 -2.92 -0.29 4.97
N PRO A 461 -1.76 0.39 4.96
CA PRO A 461 -0.51 -0.19 4.49
C PRO A 461 -0.04 -1.35 5.37
N VAL A 462 0.64 -2.29 4.74
CA VAL A 462 1.37 -3.37 5.39
C VAL A 462 2.80 -2.91 5.65
N ILE A 463 3.32 -3.15 6.86
CA ILE A 463 4.71 -2.87 7.23
C ILE A 463 5.34 -4.14 7.77
N ILE A 464 6.59 -4.43 7.44
CA ILE A 464 7.37 -5.50 8.05
C ILE A 464 8.50 -4.89 8.88
N ALA A 465 8.76 -5.44 10.06
CA ALA A 465 9.91 -5.02 10.87
C ALA A 465 11.20 -5.53 10.21
N PRO A 466 12.27 -4.73 10.14
CA PRO A 466 13.55 -5.12 9.53
C PRO A 466 14.28 -6.25 10.28
N ASN A 467 13.95 -6.43 11.56
CA ASN A 467 14.67 -7.29 12.47
C ASN A 467 13.77 -8.42 12.99
N LEU A 468 14.41 -9.56 13.25
CA LEU A 468 13.77 -10.66 13.96
C LEU A 468 13.58 -10.24 15.42
N TYR A 469 12.43 -10.63 15.97
CA TYR A 469 12.08 -10.43 17.36
C TYR A 469 12.11 -11.78 18.08
N GLY A 470 13.03 -12.01 19.00
CA GLY A 470 12.97 -13.18 19.87
C GLY A 470 14.29 -13.63 20.47
N THR A 471 14.17 -14.59 21.39
CA THR A 471 15.29 -15.18 22.11
C THR A 471 15.84 -16.37 21.33
N GLY A 472 17.00 -16.23 20.66
CA GLY A 472 17.95 -17.27 20.19
C GLY A 472 17.45 -18.56 19.48
N VAL A 473 16.50 -19.27 20.07
CA VAL A 473 15.87 -20.50 19.58
C VAL A 473 14.60 -20.21 18.77
N GLN A 474 13.86 -19.16 19.13
CA GLN A 474 12.64 -18.74 18.43
C GLN A 474 12.81 -17.31 17.94
N SER A 475 12.62 -17.12 16.64
CA SER A 475 12.63 -15.82 15.99
C SER A 475 11.23 -15.54 15.48
N SER A 476 10.70 -14.37 15.79
CA SER A 476 9.40 -13.92 15.32
C SER A 476 9.57 -12.78 14.34
N VAL A 477 8.79 -12.80 13.27
CA VAL A 477 8.68 -11.68 12.34
C VAL A 477 7.46 -10.87 12.74
N MET A 478 7.64 -9.56 12.88
CA MET A 478 6.55 -8.63 13.20
C MET A 478 6.07 -7.97 11.91
N ILE A 479 4.77 -8.06 11.67
CA ILE A 479 4.08 -7.46 10.53
C ILE A 479 2.98 -6.57 11.08
N ALA A 480 2.93 -5.32 10.64
CA ALA A 480 1.85 -4.40 10.97
C ALA A 480 0.91 -4.29 9.78
N LEU A 481 -0.38 -4.30 10.08
CA LEU A 481 -1.45 -4.01 9.14
C LEU A 481 -2.37 -2.98 9.78
N GLY A 482 -2.31 -1.75 9.29
CA GLY A 482 -2.99 -0.65 9.96
C GLY A 482 -2.46 -0.47 11.39
N ARG A 483 -3.31 -0.71 12.39
CA ARG A 483 -2.98 -0.73 13.83
C ARG A 483 -2.83 -2.14 14.42
N SER A 484 -3.03 -3.18 13.63
CA SER A 484 -2.89 -4.57 14.07
C SER A 484 -1.45 -5.03 13.86
N LEU A 485 -0.88 -5.72 14.84
CA LEU A 485 0.41 -6.36 14.76
C LEU A 485 0.23 -7.87 14.76
N THR A 486 0.78 -8.51 13.74
CA THR A 486 0.86 -9.97 13.61
C THR A 486 2.31 -10.41 13.82
N SER A 487 2.53 -11.26 14.81
CA SER A 487 3.78 -11.92 15.10
C SER A 487 3.78 -13.34 14.51
N ILE A 488 4.73 -13.64 13.62
CA ILE A 488 4.92 -14.97 13.04
C ILE A 488 6.19 -15.57 13.65
N THR A 489 6.03 -16.50 14.59
CA THR A 489 7.16 -17.22 15.18
C THR A 489 7.60 -18.35 14.25
N VAL A 490 8.83 -18.25 13.77
CA VAL A 490 9.50 -19.26 12.95
C VAL A 490 10.37 -20.14 13.84
N GLU A 491 10.15 -21.44 13.76
CA GLU A 491 10.99 -22.46 14.39
C GLU A 491 11.96 -23.02 13.36
N ARG A 492 13.24 -23.10 13.74
CA ARG A 492 14.29 -23.70 12.92
C ARG A 492 14.62 -25.09 13.46
N LYS A 493 14.41 -26.12 12.64
CA LYS A 493 14.76 -27.53 12.95
C LYS A 493 15.57 -28.10 11.81
N ASN A 494 16.81 -28.52 12.08
CA ASN A 494 17.69 -29.16 11.09
C ASN A 494 17.82 -28.35 9.79
N GLU A 495 18.10 -27.05 9.91
CA GLU A 495 18.15 -26.07 8.82
C GLU A 495 16.79 -25.71 8.20
N GLU A 496 15.77 -26.55 8.29
CA GLU A 496 14.42 -26.20 7.81
C GLU A 496 13.76 -25.14 8.69
N CYS A 497 13.09 -24.17 8.05
CA CYS A 497 12.29 -23.16 8.71
C CYS A 497 10.81 -23.53 8.60
N SER A 498 10.09 -23.53 9.72
CA SER A 498 8.64 -23.76 9.76
C SER A 498 7.94 -22.74 10.64
N ILE A 499 6.66 -22.47 10.39
CA ILE A 499 5.86 -21.61 11.27
C ILE A 499 5.45 -22.43 12.48
N SER A 500 5.78 -21.93 13.67
CA SER A 500 5.35 -22.55 14.93
C SER A 500 4.14 -21.87 15.54
N LYS A 501 4.02 -20.54 15.38
CA LYS A 501 2.95 -19.75 15.99
C LYS A 501 2.67 -18.49 15.17
N VAL A 502 1.40 -18.11 15.08
CA VAL A 502 0.97 -16.80 14.58
C VAL A 502 0.10 -16.17 15.65
N VAL A 503 0.40 -14.94 16.05
CA VAL A 503 -0.35 -14.19 17.06
C VAL A 503 -0.62 -12.79 16.55
N SER A 504 -1.89 -12.41 16.49
CA SER A 504 -2.31 -11.06 16.14
C SER A 504 -2.75 -10.31 17.40
N PHE A 505 -2.45 -9.02 17.50
CA PHE A 505 -2.97 -8.14 18.54
C PHE A 505 -3.12 -6.71 18.00
N THR A 506 -4.03 -5.93 18.59
CA THR A 506 -4.30 -4.55 18.18
C THR A 506 -3.57 -3.57 19.09
N LEU A 507 -2.96 -2.54 18.51
CA LEU A 507 -2.32 -1.47 19.25
C LEU A 507 -3.38 -0.50 19.78
N GLU A 508 -3.83 -0.71 21.02
CA GLU A 508 -4.87 0.11 21.66
C GLU A 508 -4.50 1.60 21.80
N ASN A 509 -3.19 1.91 21.84
CA ASN A 509 -2.70 3.28 21.98
C ASN A 509 -2.71 4.06 20.66
N LEU A 510 -3.01 3.40 19.53
CA LEU A 510 -3.21 4.07 18.25
C LEU A 510 -4.72 4.32 18.04
N ALA A 511 -5.07 5.61 17.96
CA ALA A 511 -6.44 6.03 17.68
C ALA A 511 -6.95 5.46 16.35
N TYR A 512 -8.27 5.33 16.23
CA TYR A 512 -8.90 4.83 15.01
C TYR A 512 -8.56 5.73 13.81
N GLY A 513 -8.27 5.12 12.65
CA GLY A 513 -7.76 5.82 11.46
C GLY A 513 -6.25 6.02 11.43
N ASN A 514 -5.55 5.78 12.55
CA ASN A 514 -4.10 5.80 12.59
C ASN A 514 -3.53 4.41 12.29
N TYR A 515 -2.42 4.38 11.56
CA TYR A 515 -1.72 3.15 11.19
C TYR A 515 -0.23 3.28 11.39
N VAL A 516 0.43 2.13 11.52
CA VAL A 516 1.87 2.01 11.65
C VAL A 516 2.53 2.44 10.34
N THR A 517 3.45 3.40 10.42
CA THR A 517 4.26 3.85 9.28
C THR A 517 5.66 3.28 9.31
N ALA A 518 6.23 2.97 10.47
CA ALA A 518 7.52 2.30 10.56
C ALA A 518 7.62 1.56 11.88
N MET A 519 8.39 0.48 11.93
CA MET A 519 8.65 -0.21 13.19
C MET A 519 10.01 -0.89 13.19
N THR A 520 10.59 -1.05 14.36
CA THR A 520 11.85 -1.77 14.56
C THR A 520 11.91 -2.38 15.95
N THR A 521 12.71 -3.43 16.10
CA THR A 521 13.00 -4.01 17.41
C THR A 521 14.03 -3.15 18.14
N ILE A 522 13.89 -3.02 19.46
CA ILE A 522 14.89 -2.38 20.30
C ILE A 522 15.84 -3.46 20.75
N THR A 523 17.08 -3.38 20.26
CA THR A 523 18.16 -4.28 20.66
C THR A 523 19.02 -3.61 21.71
N SER A 524 19.32 -4.33 22.79
CA SER A 524 20.36 -3.91 23.74
C SER A 524 21.30 -5.08 23.99
N GLY A 525 22.52 -4.96 23.46
CA GLY A 525 23.40 -6.11 23.23
C GLY A 525 22.69 -7.20 22.41
N ASN A 526 22.78 -8.46 22.87
CA ASN A 526 22.17 -9.62 22.19
C ASN A 526 20.73 -9.91 22.66
N ARG A 527 20.01 -8.94 23.23
CA ARG A 527 18.64 -9.14 23.72
C ARG A 527 17.69 -8.11 23.14
N ASP A 528 16.56 -8.59 22.65
CA ASP A 528 15.42 -7.74 22.33
C ASP A 528 14.75 -7.28 23.62
N VAL A 529 14.69 -5.97 23.81
CA VAL A 529 14.10 -5.36 25.01
C VAL A 529 12.76 -4.69 24.72
N GLY A 530 12.37 -4.60 23.44
CA GLY A 530 11.10 -3.98 23.05
C GLY A 530 10.98 -3.70 21.56
N MET A 531 10.07 -2.79 21.21
CA MET A 531 9.85 -2.28 19.86
C MET A 531 9.65 -0.78 19.86
N LEU A 532 10.07 -0.11 18.79
CA LEU A 532 9.67 1.25 18.48
C LEU A 532 8.72 1.22 17.29
N ILE A 533 7.64 1.99 17.38
CA ILE A 533 6.60 2.09 16.35
C ILE A 533 6.35 3.56 16.04
N ALA A 534 6.45 3.92 14.77
CA ALA A 534 5.99 5.18 14.22
C ALA A 534 4.57 5.03 13.67
N SER A 535 3.78 6.10 13.72
CA SER A 535 2.44 6.14 13.13
C SER A 535 2.29 7.29 12.17
N ASN A 536 1.26 7.24 11.32
CA ASN A 536 0.94 8.33 10.38
C ASN A 536 0.48 9.61 11.09
N ALA A 537 -0.09 9.50 12.29
CA ALA A 537 -0.71 10.62 12.99
C ALA A 537 0.28 11.60 13.62
N SER A 538 1.51 11.15 13.87
CA SER A 538 2.50 11.98 14.54
C SER A 538 3.91 11.57 14.19
N THR A 539 4.84 12.49 14.37
CA THR A 539 6.29 12.24 14.34
C THR A 539 6.81 11.68 15.68
N LYS A 540 5.91 11.13 16.52
CA LYS A 540 6.29 10.46 17.76
C LYS A 540 6.59 8.99 17.49
N LEU A 541 7.55 8.45 18.23
CA LEU A 541 7.84 7.02 18.28
C LEU A 541 7.27 6.44 19.58
N SER A 542 6.30 5.55 19.48
CA SER A 542 5.77 4.81 20.62
C SER A 542 6.68 3.64 20.94
N ARG A 543 7.19 3.61 22.17
CA ARG A 543 8.02 2.52 22.71
C ARG A 543 7.13 1.47 23.37
N PHE A 544 7.39 0.22 23.04
CA PHE A 544 6.78 -0.96 23.62
C PHE A 544 7.87 -1.82 24.25
N ASN A 545 7.57 -2.46 25.37
CA ASN A 545 8.52 -3.36 26.04
C ASN A 545 8.57 -4.76 25.39
N ALA A 546 9.37 -5.67 25.96
CA ALA A 546 9.51 -7.05 25.48
C ALA A 546 8.24 -7.93 25.61
N VAL A 547 7.13 -7.40 26.10
CA VAL A 547 5.81 -8.06 26.10
C VAL A 547 4.83 -7.28 25.24
N LEU A 548 5.33 -6.35 24.41
CA LEU A 548 4.55 -5.49 23.51
C LEU A 548 3.51 -4.63 24.26
N LYS A 549 3.77 -4.38 25.55
CA LYS A 549 3.02 -3.41 26.34
C LYS A 549 3.63 -2.03 26.13
N TYR A 550 2.76 -1.05 25.89
CA TYR A 550 3.16 0.34 25.76
C TYR A 550 3.92 0.82 27.00
N ASP A 551 5.00 1.55 26.75
CA ASP A 551 5.91 2.10 27.75
C ASP A 551 5.79 3.64 27.76
N ARG A 552 6.16 4.29 26.65
CA ARG A 552 6.13 5.75 26.52
C ARG A 552 6.22 6.19 25.06
N ASP A 553 5.86 7.44 24.78
CA ASP A 553 6.16 8.09 23.51
C ASP A 553 7.48 8.86 23.55
N ILE A 554 8.15 8.91 22.41
CA ILE A 554 9.36 9.67 22.18
C ILE A 554 9.02 10.73 21.13
N ASP A 555 9.01 12.00 21.53
CA ASP A 555 8.65 13.10 20.64
C ASP A 555 9.83 13.48 19.74
N CYS A 556 9.69 13.27 18.42
CA CYS A 556 10.69 13.65 17.42
C CYS A 556 10.24 14.85 16.56
N SER A 557 9.11 15.50 16.90
CA SER A 557 8.51 16.55 16.08
C SER A 557 9.36 17.80 15.87
N SER A 558 10.30 18.07 16.77
CA SER A 558 11.23 19.19 16.66
C SER A 558 12.35 18.93 15.64
N VAL A 559 12.56 17.68 15.23
CA VAL A 559 13.72 17.28 14.41
C VAL A 559 13.31 16.60 13.10
N VAL A 560 12.29 15.74 13.16
CA VAL A 560 11.86 14.89 12.05
C VAL A 560 10.46 15.30 11.60
N HIS A 561 10.24 15.35 10.28
CA HIS A 561 8.95 15.70 9.70
C HIS A 561 8.09 14.49 9.33
N SER A 562 8.72 13.40 8.88
CA SER A 562 8.03 12.16 8.51
C SER A 562 8.94 10.96 8.71
N ILE A 563 8.48 9.96 9.45
CA ILE A 563 9.27 8.78 9.77
C ILE A 563 8.98 7.68 8.74
N TYR A 564 9.92 7.45 7.82
CA TYR A 564 9.77 6.43 6.76
C TYR A 564 10.32 5.07 7.17
N SER A 565 11.49 5.07 7.80
CA SER A 565 12.17 3.91 8.36
C SER A 565 12.82 4.29 9.67
N VAL A 566 12.87 3.36 10.60
CA VAL A 566 13.49 3.54 11.92
C VAL A 566 14.35 2.34 12.27
N ALA A 567 15.50 2.57 12.88
CA ALA A 567 16.36 1.56 13.48
C ALA A 567 16.77 2.03 14.87
N CYS A 568 17.01 1.09 15.79
CA CYS A 568 17.38 1.42 17.16
C CYS A 568 18.39 0.44 17.74
N VAL A 569 19.43 1.00 18.38
CA VAL A 569 20.40 0.27 19.19
C VAL A 569 20.56 0.99 20.52
N ASP A 570 20.37 0.28 21.63
CA ASP A 570 20.40 0.82 22.98
C ASP A 570 19.51 2.07 23.15
N ASN A 571 20.12 3.25 23.24
CA ASN A 571 19.46 4.55 23.39
C ASN A 571 19.65 5.45 22.16
N GLU A 572 20.12 4.91 21.05
CA GLU A 572 20.33 5.63 19.80
C GLU A 572 19.32 5.15 18.76
N ILE A 573 18.66 6.10 18.12
CA ILE A 573 17.64 5.88 17.10
C ILE A 573 18.14 6.52 15.81
N ALA A 574 18.11 5.78 14.72
CA ALA A 574 18.34 6.30 13.38
C ALA A 574 17.01 6.37 12.63
N ILE A 575 16.68 7.52 12.09
CA ILE A 575 15.41 7.77 11.39
C ILE A 575 15.69 8.25 9.97
N VAL A 576 15.04 7.61 9.00
CA VAL A 576 14.94 8.11 7.62
C VAL A 576 13.78 9.10 7.56
N ASP A 577 14.10 10.39 7.39
CA ASP A 577 13.12 11.46 7.19
C ASP A 577 12.77 11.55 5.69
N SER A 578 11.57 11.12 5.30
CA SER A 578 11.18 11.12 3.89
C SER A 578 10.97 12.52 3.32
N VAL A 579 10.67 13.53 4.13
CA VAL A 579 10.43 14.90 3.63
C VAL A 579 11.76 15.58 3.29
N ARG A 580 12.75 15.38 4.15
CA ARG A 580 14.08 15.97 4.00
C ARG A 580 15.06 15.09 3.22
N GLU A 581 14.66 13.86 2.90
CA GLU A 581 15.51 12.84 2.25
C GLU A 581 16.84 12.64 3.02
N GLU A 582 16.80 12.77 4.35
CA GLU A 582 17.98 12.71 5.22
C GLU A 582 17.84 11.62 6.29
N ILE A 583 18.97 11.24 6.90
CA ILE A 583 18.98 10.32 8.02
C ILE A 583 19.44 11.06 9.27
N VAL A 584 18.56 11.10 10.26
CA VAL A 584 18.82 11.75 11.54
C VAL A 584 19.15 10.70 12.59
N LEU A 585 20.28 10.87 13.26
CA LEU A 585 20.60 10.11 14.47
C LEU A 585 20.16 10.89 15.70
N LEU A 586 19.43 10.20 16.56
CA LEU A 586 18.87 10.72 17.79
C LEU A 586 19.39 9.90 18.96
N LYS A 587 19.70 10.58 20.07
CA LYS A 587 20.05 9.95 21.34
C LYS A 587 18.97 10.25 22.36
N ILE A 588 18.44 9.19 22.94
CA ILE A 588 17.47 9.23 24.03
C ILE A 588 18.23 9.51 25.32
N SER A 589 17.92 10.62 25.99
CA SER A 589 18.52 10.99 27.27
C SER A 589 17.40 11.36 28.25
N GLY A 590 17.05 10.42 29.13
CA GLY A 590 15.91 10.56 30.03
C GLY A 590 14.59 10.60 29.25
N ASP A 591 13.87 11.71 29.39
CA ASP A 591 12.60 11.98 28.69
C ASP A 591 12.79 12.80 27.41
N GLY A 592 14.01 13.27 27.14
CA GLY A 592 14.34 14.08 25.98
C GLY A 592 14.99 13.30 24.85
N VAL A 593 14.94 13.91 23.66
CA VAL A 593 15.62 13.45 22.46
C VAL A 593 16.60 14.53 22.02
N MET A 594 17.85 14.16 21.79
CA MET A 594 18.86 15.07 21.24
C MET A 594 19.39 14.54 19.91
N ILE A 595 19.67 15.42 18.97
CA ILE A 595 20.34 15.05 17.72
C ILE A 595 21.78 14.67 18.06
N SER A 596 22.18 13.43 17.78
CA SER A 596 23.57 12.97 17.93
C SER A 596 24.38 13.11 16.65
N GLY A 597 23.72 13.13 15.49
CA GLY A 597 24.38 13.27 14.20
C GLY A 597 23.41 13.20 13.03
N LYS A 598 23.96 13.28 11.82
CA LYS A 598 23.27 13.00 10.56
C LYS A 598 24.16 12.06 9.74
N LEU A 599 23.56 11.07 9.08
CA LEU A 599 24.31 10.26 8.12
C LEU A 599 24.28 10.98 6.77
N HIS A 600 25.46 11.29 6.24
CA HIS A 600 25.56 11.94 4.94
C HIS A 600 25.15 10.98 3.83
N VAL A 601 24.25 11.46 2.95
CA VAL A 601 23.91 10.80 1.69
C VAL A 601 25.18 10.64 0.85
N THR A 602 25.26 9.56 0.08
CA THR A 602 26.40 9.31 -0.81
C THR A 602 26.61 10.46 -1.79
N GLU A 603 27.86 10.70 -2.20
CA GLU A 603 28.20 11.74 -3.20
C GLU A 603 27.53 11.52 -4.57
N ASN A 604 26.91 10.35 -4.81
CA ASN A 604 26.06 10.11 -5.97
C ASN A 604 24.73 10.88 -5.82
N VAL A 605 24.64 12.00 -6.53
CA VAL A 605 23.75 13.17 -6.36
C VAL A 605 22.23 12.91 -6.56
N ALA A 606 21.76 11.67 -6.59
CA ALA A 606 20.33 11.40 -6.85
C ALA A 606 19.74 10.22 -6.06
N THR A 607 20.40 9.78 -4.99
CA THR A 607 19.88 8.68 -4.16
C THR A 607 19.14 9.18 -2.93
N ILE A 608 18.04 8.50 -2.61
CA ILE A 608 17.19 8.78 -1.45
C ILE A 608 17.33 7.61 -0.48
N PRO A 609 17.55 7.86 0.82
CA PRO A 609 17.53 6.79 1.81
C PRO A 609 16.13 6.19 1.89
N LYS A 610 16.03 4.87 1.71
CA LYS A 610 14.78 4.12 1.80
C LYS A 610 14.68 3.32 3.08
N MET A 611 15.74 2.65 3.48
CA MET A 611 15.67 1.79 4.67
C MET A 611 16.94 1.91 5.48
N ILE A 612 16.78 1.84 6.80
CA ILE A 612 17.90 1.81 7.74
C ILE A 612 17.69 0.65 8.71
N GLN A 613 18.79 -0.03 9.02
CA GLN A 613 18.84 -1.12 9.98
C GLN A 613 20.15 -1.05 10.76
N TRP A 614 20.13 -1.56 12.00
CA TRP A 614 21.34 -1.83 12.76
C TRP A 614 21.70 -3.30 12.62
N ASP A 615 22.89 -3.60 12.12
CA ASP A 615 23.35 -4.98 11.89
C ASP A 615 24.09 -5.60 13.09
N GLY A 616 24.23 -4.85 14.19
CA GLY A 616 25.03 -5.21 15.35
C GLY A 616 26.32 -4.40 15.47
N ASN A 617 26.86 -3.91 14.35
CA ASN A 617 28.12 -3.17 14.27
C ASN A 617 27.99 -1.84 13.52
N PHE A 618 27.08 -1.75 12.56
CA PHE A 618 26.91 -0.64 11.64
C PHE A 618 25.43 -0.27 11.48
N TRP A 619 25.21 1.01 11.18
CA TRP A 619 23.99 1.45 10.53
C TRP A 619 24.11 1.12 9.05
N THR A 620 23.37 0.14 8.57
CA THR A 620 23.28 -0.18 7.14
C THR A 620 22.08 0.54 6.55
N VAL A 621 22.34 1.30 5.49
CA VAL A 621 21.33 2.12 4.81
C VAL A 621 21.18 1.63 3.38
N LEU A 622 19.94 1.37 2.96
CA LEU A 622 19.58 1.18 1.56
C LEU A 622 19.22 2.53 0.93
N PHE A 623 20.01 2.94 -0.04
CA PHE A 623 19.80 4.09 -0.89
C PHE A 623 19.24 3.64 -2.24
N VAL A 624 18.26 4.37 -2.77
CA VAL A 624 17.65 4.10 -4.08
C VAL A 624 17.57 5.41 -4.86
N SER A 625 18.04 5.41 -6.11
CA SER A 625 18.00 6.59 -6.97
C SER A 625 16.61 6.87 -7.52
N LYS A 626 16.41 8.10 -7.97
CA LYS A 626 15.35 8.37 -8.96
C LYS A 626 15.69 7.66 -10.27
N GLU A 627 14.66 7.40 -11.08
CA GLU A 627 14.80 6.83 -12.41
C GLU A 627 15.71 7.72 -13.26
N ASP A 628 16.73 7.14 -13.87
CA ASP A 628 17.63 7.85 -14.77
C ASP A 628 17.01 8.02 -16.17
N ILE A 629 17.71 8.72 -17.08
CA ILE A 629 17.25 8.95 -18.45
C ILE A 629 17.05 7.66 -19.27
N ARG A 630 17.52 6.50 -18.80
CA ARG A 630 17.37 5.20 -19.44
C ARG A 630 16.26 4.36 -18.81
N GLY A 631 15.58 4.90 -17.80
CA GLY A 631 14.60 4.16 -17.03
C GLY A 631 15.21 3.23 -15.99
N GLU A 632 16.51 3.36 -15.68
CA GLU A 632 17.18 2.50 -14.71
C GLU A 632 17.18 3.17 -13.33
N ILE A 633 16.96 2.36 -12.29
CA ILE A 633 17.07 2.76 -10.89
C ILE A 633 18.36 2.18 -10.34
N GLN A 634 19.21 3.02 -9.75
CA GLN A 634 20.39 2.59 -9.02
C GLN A 634 20.03 2.34 -7.57
N TRP A 635 20.62 1.32 -6.97
CA TRP A 635 20.52 1.09 -5.53
C TRP A 635 21.89 0.81 -4.96
N GLU A 636 22.09 1.22 -3.71
CA GLU A 636 23.35 1.02 -2.97
C GLU A 636 23.03 0.76 -1.49
N THR A 637 23.82 -0.12 -0.87
CA THR A 637 23.81 -0.33 0.58
C THR A 637 25.10 0.24 1.16
N VAL A 638 24.98 1.13 2.14
CA VAL A 638 26.12 1.81 2.76
C VAL A 638 26.11 1.57 4.26
N ASN A 639 27.28 1.19 4.79
CA ASN A 639 27.50 0.98 6.20
C ASN A 639 28.12 2.23 6.83
N TYR A 640 27.54 2.67 7.94
CA TYR A 640 28.05 3.75 8.78
C TYR A 640 28.36 3.22 10.16
N PHE A 641 29.46 3.69 10.75
CA PHE A 641 29.71 3.47 12.17
C PHE A 641 28.63 4.16 13.02
N GLN A 642 28.51 3.73 14.27
CA GLN A 642 27.63 4.34 15.26
C GLN A 642 27.84 5.86 15.38
N ASP A 643 29.07 6.34 15.19
CA ASP A 643 29.46 7.75 15.22
C ASP A 643 29.20 8.53 13.92
N SER A 644 28.36 7.99 13.03
CA SER A 644 27.99 8.55 11.72
C SER A 644 29.07 8.54 10.63
N ARG A 645 30.29 8.09 10.92
CA ARG A 645 31.33 8.01 9.87
C ARG A 645 30.99 6.90 8.87
N LYS A 646 30.99 7.24 7.58
CA LYS A 646 30.85 6.25 6.50
C LYS A 646 32.00 5.25 6.59
N PHE A 647 31.67 3.96 6.60
CA PHE A 647 32.64 2.88 6.61
C PHE A 647 32.89 2.34 5.20
N SER A 648 31.88 1.75 4.58
CA SER A 648 32.00 1.10 3.28
C SER A 648 30.66 1.01 2.55
N SER A 649 30.71 0.73 1.25
CA SER A 649 29.57 0.25 0.48
C SER A 649 29.56 -1.29 0.55
N SER A 650 28.44 -1.90 0.91
CA SER A 650 28.30 -3.37 0.99
C SER A 650 27.76 -4.01 -0.28
N GLY A 651 27.09 -3.24 -1.13
CA GLY A 651 26.47 -3.75 -2.35
C GLY A 651 25.84 -2.62 -3.14
N ASN A 652 25.93 -2.70 -4.47
CA ASN A 652 25.29 -1.77 -5.37
C ASN A 652 24.81 -2.49 -6.63
N GLY A 653 23.91 -1.85 -7.36
CA GLY A 653 23.47 -2.34 -8.64
C GLY A 653 22.49 -1.41 -9.32
N LYS A 654 22.03 -1.88 -10.47
CA LYS A 654 20.93 -1.27 -11.21
C LYS A 654 19.77 -2.24 -11.28
N CYS A 655 18.56 -1.71 -11.29
CA CYS A 655 17.33 -2.44 -11.49
C CYS A 655 16.39 -1.64 -12.38
N ASP A 656 15.43 -2.32 -12.98
CA ASP A 656 14.32 -1.66 -13.65
C ASP A 656 13.27 -1.18 -12.60
N PRO A 657 12.31 -0.33 -12.99
CA PRO A 657 11.29 0.17 -12.05
C PRO A 657 10.40 -0.94 -11.46
N GLN A 658 10.26 -2.07 -12.16
CA GLN A 658 9.46 -3.22 -11.73
C GLN A 658 10.19 -4.10 -10.70
N THR A 659 11.51 -4.00 -10.64
CA THR A 659 12.42 -4.75 -9.77
C THR A 659 13.16 -3.81 -8.81
N THR A 660 12.51 -2.74 -8.36
CA THR A 660 13.10 -1.77 -7.42
C THR A 660 13.45 -2.41 -6.08
N ALA A 661 14.58 -2.03 -5.49
CA ALA A 661 14.96 -2.48 -4.15
C ALA A 661 13.98 -1.92 -3.10
N VAL A 662 13.30 -2.80 -2.36
CA VAL A 662 12.23 -2.43 -1.41
C VAL A 662 12.62 -2.60 0.05
N SER A 663 13.51 -3.54 0.35
CA SER A 663 13.78 -3.94 1.73
C SER A 663 15.22 -4.42 1.91
N LEU A 664 15.74 -4.13 3.10
CA LEU A 664 17.04 -4.51 3.59
C LEU A 664 16.84 -5.47 4.76
N SER A 665 17.63 -6.54 4.81
CA SER A 665 17.66 -7.46 5.94
C SER A 665 19.09 -7.92 6.18
N PHE A 666 19.36 -8.38 7.41
CA PHE A 666 20.68 -8.82 7.82
C PHE A 666 20.60 -10.17 8.53
N ILE A 667 21.56 -11.04 8.23
CA ILE A 667 21.83 -12.21 9.04
C ILE A 667 23.34 -12.45 9.15
N LEU A 668 23.83 -12.49 10.38
CA LEU A 668 25.23 -12.81 10.73
C LEU A 668 26.29 -11.92 10.07
N ASP A 669 26.73 -12.27 8.87
CA ASP A 669 27.78 -11.62 8.09
C ASP A 669 27.30 -11.32 6.66
N ARG A 670 25.98 -11.34 6.45
CA ARG A 670 25.35 -11.14 5.15
C ARG A 670 24.26 -10.10 5.23
N THR A 671 24.29 -9.20 4.26
CA THR A 671 23.25 -8.23 3.99
C THR A 671 22.45 -8.71 2.78
N SER A 672 21.13 -8.78 2.93
CA SER A 672 20.22 -9.17 1.86
C SER A 672 19.40 -7.96 1.42
N VAL A 673 19.30 -7.73 0.11
CA VAL A 673 18.41 -6.73 -0.49
C VAL A 673 17.30 -7.47 -1.22
N CYS A 674 16.05 -7.19 -0.85
CA CYS A 674 14.87 -7.72 -1.50
C CYS A 674 14.29 -6.68 -2.48
N PHE A 675 13.87 -7.16 -3.63
CA PHE A 675 13.31 -6.37 -4.72
C PHE A 675 11.80 -6.58 -4.84
N SER A 676 11.12 -5.65 -5.50
CA SER A 676 9.66 -5.63 -5.66
C SER A 676 9.08 -6.84 -6.40
N ASP A 677 9.89 -7.53 -7.21
CA ASP A 677 9.54 -8.78 -7.89
C ASP A 677 9.65 -10.02 -7.00
N GLY A 678 10.14 -9.86 -5.77
CA GLY A 678 10.36 -10.93 -4.81
C GLY A 678 11.72 -11.59 -4.92
N THR A 679 12.60 -11.13 -5.82
CA THR A 679 13.99 -11.59 -5.83
C THR A 679 14.72 -11.05 -4.61
N VAL A 680 15.69 -11.83 -4.12
CA VAL A 680 16.57 -11.42 -3.02
C VAL A 680 18.01 -11.63 -3.43
N LYS A 681 18.83 -10.59 -3.29
CA LYS A 681 20.28 -10.66 -3.52
C LYS A 681 21.02 -10.53 -2.21
N GLU A 682 21.97 -11.43 -1.96
CA GLU A 682 22.84 -11.39 -0.79
C GLU A 682 24.20 -10.80 -1.14
N PHE A 683 24.77 -10.08 -0.18
CA PHE A 683 26.10 -9.52 -0.24
C PHE A 683 26.83 -9.85 1.07
N PRO A 684 28.12 -10.19 1.02
CA PRO A 684 28.92 -10.29 2.23
C PRO A 684 28.95 -8.92 2.90
N THR A 685 28.54 -8.87 4.16
CA THR A 685 28.79 -7.70 4.99
C THR A 685 30.29 -7.64 5.25
N VAL A 686 30.87 -6.44 5.16
CA VAL A 686 32.31 -6.26 5.37
C VAL A 686 32.63 -6.63 6.83
N LEU A 687 33.05 -7.88 7.02
CA LEU A 687 33.56 -8.39 8.29
C LEU A 687 34.84 -7.64 8.64
N ARG A 688 34.97 -7.28 9.92
CA ARG A 688 36.22 -6.77 10.48
C ARG A 688 37.28 -7.85 10.60
#